data_AF-A0A934H974-F1
#
_entry.id   AF-A0A934H974-F1
#
_cell.length_a   1.000
_cell.length_b   1.000
_cell.length_c   1.000
_cell.angle_alpha   90.00
_cell.angle_beta   90.00
_cell.angle_gamma   90.00
#
_symmetry.space_group_name_H-M   'P 1'
#
loop_
_entity.id
_entity.type
_entity.pdbx_description
1 polymer ?
#
loop_
_entity_poly.entity_id
_entity_poly.type
_entity_poly.pdbx_seq_one_letter_code
_entity_poly.pdbx_strand_id
1 'polypeptide(L)'
;MAREKIQKLAKEHNAHNAALVAIDPRNGEILTMLGSVDYYDKSIDGQVNVAISERQPGSSFKPFAYVTAFAKGWTPANMVMDVRSSFDDSPNPPYIPENVDGKWRGPLRLRNALAYSENVPAVKVTQFAGVADVIAMAHRLGITTLNREGFYGLSITLGGGEVKLLDEVYGFSVFANNGVMAGQPRPFQERMAGHRELDPAAILKVLDSDGNVIDEYKEPQKKEVLKPQLAYLINSILSDNAARSAFFGWNSPLKLSRPAAAKTGTTTDWRDNWTVGYTPDLAAGVWVGNSNNQPMRQSYGSTAAAPIWNAFMEEVLKGKPILNFQEPPGMERKEVCAVSGQLPTRYCPNKTTEIFIKGTAPTTECTIHQAFKIDKANGKLATAYTPPGDIEEKVFEIYPPEAADWVRENKIPQPPTEYSERNNPNPTGGDVAIISPKAFSYVTQTVPIVGNAKGDGFQFFQVEFGEGLNPTGWTPIGPSHSNQVDNGQLETWDTSGIKDGLYSLQLSVMRNGNFQRVSVPVTVDKITPTVKIAYPYNNEAFTLQPGNPANLRIQADATDNARMDRVEFYLNGKLVGMSTVAPYNIMLPLASPGLGVHSIYAIALDAAGNQTKSAEVKIRIILEQPKPKSSRQLSPSA
;
A
#
# COMPACT_ATOMS: atom_id res chain seq x y z
N MET A 1 -16.32 -33.10 -18.49
CA MET A 1 -15.97 -31.67 -18.33
C MET A 1 -14.47 -31.42 -18.42
N ALA A 2 -13.65 -31.83 -17.45
CA ALA A 2 -12.21 -31.52 -17.45
C ALA A 2 -11.47 -32.03 -18.72
N ARG A 3 -11.67 -33.29 -19.10
CA ARG A 3 -11.09 -33.89 -20.32
C ARG A 3 -11.42 -33.09 -21.60
N GLU A 4 -12.68 -32.68 -21.76
CA GLU A 4 -13.12 -31.89 -22.93
C GLU A 4 -12.43 -30.52 -22.99
N LYS A 5 -12.32 -29.83 -21.84
CA LYS A 5 -11.60 -28.55 -21.78
C LYS A 5 -10.11 -28.72 -22.04
N ILE A 6 -9.48 -29.76 -21.48
CA ILE A 6 -8.07 -30.06 -21.72
C ILE A 6 -7.78 -30.36 -23.19
N GLN A 7 -8.65 -31.06 -23.91
CA GLN A 7 -8.46 -31.27 -25.36
C GLN A 7 -8.33 -29.96 -26.15
N LYS A 8 -9.06 -28.92 -25.74
CA LYS A 8 -8.95 -27.57 -26.32
C LYS A 8 -7.67 -26.88 -25.84
N LEU A 9 -7.42 -26.86 -24.54
CA LEU A 9 -6.27 -26.19 -23.93
C LEU A 9 -4.92 -26.80 -24.34
N ALA A 10 -4.87 -28.10 -24.63
CA ALA A 10 -3.67 -28.76 -25.15
C ALA A 10 -3.23 -28.14 -26.48
N LYS A 11 -4.18 -27.88 -27.39
CA LYS A 11 -3.92 -27.29 -28.71
C LYS A 11 -3.56 -25.81 -28.64
N GLU A 12 -4.27 -25.06 -27.79
CA GLU A 12 -4.15 -23.59 -27.72
C GLU A 12 -2.99 -23.15 -26.81
N HIS A 13 -2.75 -23.88 -25.74
CA HIS A 13 -1.93 -23.45 -24.61
C HIS A 13 -0.92 -24.50 -24.12
N ASN A 14 -0.76 -25.63 -24.79
CA ASN A 14 0.17 -26.69 -24.35
C ASN A 14 -0.14 -27.20 -22.93
N ALA A 15 -1.42 -27.27 -22.56
CA ALA A 15 -1.88 -27.73 -21.25
C ALA A 15 -2.57 -29.10 -21.37
N HIS A 16 -1.96 -30.14 -20.82
CA HIS A 16 -2.35 -31.52 -21.10
C HIS A 16 -3.03 -32.24 -19.93
N ASN A 17 -3.02 -31.66 -18.74
CA ASN A 17 -3.61 -32.30 -17.57
C ASN A 17 -4.38 -31.31 -16.69
N ALA A 18 -5.28 -31.85 -15.88
CA ALA A 18 -6.02 -31.13 -14.86
C ALA A 18 -6.31 -32.03 -13.66
N ALA A 19 -6.45 -31.40 -12.49
CA ALA A 19 -6.90 -32.01 -11.27
C ALA A 19 -8.02 -31.17 -10.65
N LEU A 20 -8.89 -31.82 -9.86
CA LEU A 20 -10.02 -31.18 -9.20
C LEU A 20 -10.21 -31.79 -7.81
N VAL A 21 -10.44 -30.95 -6.81
CA VAL A 21 -10.87 -31.38 -5.47
C VAL A 21 -12.13 -30.60 -5.11
N ALA A 22 -13.11 -31.28 -4.52
CA ALA A 22 -14.31 -30.66 -3.95
C ALA A 22 -14.56 -31.20 -2.53
N ILE A 23 -14.78 -30.28 -1.59
CA ILE A 23 -14.98 -30.55 -0.17
C ILE A 23 -16.27 -29.86 0.29
N ASP A 24 -17.08 -30.54 1.10
CA ASP A 24 -18.17 -29.89 1.83
C ASP A 24 -17.59 -29.14 3.05
N PRO A 25 -17.68 -27.79 3.11
CA PRO A 25 -17.07 -27.00 4.18
C PRO A 25 -17.63 -27.29 5.59
N ARG A 26 -18.84 -27.87 5.67
CA ARG A 26 -19.60 -28.01 6.93
C ARG A 26 -19.19 -29.24 7.71
N ASN A 27 -18.72 -30.28 7.01
CA ASN A 27 -18.30 -31.56 7.57
C ASN A 27 -16.90 -32.00 7.10
N GLY A 28 -16.24 -31.29 6.20
CA GLY A 28 -14.89 -31.61 5.74
C GLY A 28 -14.79 -32.85 4.85
N GLU A 29 -15.91 -33.40 4.36
CA GLU A 29 -15.90 -34.57 3.49
C GLU A 29 -15.34 -34.23 2.10
N ILE A 30 -14.44 -35.06 1.59
CA ILE A 30 -13.99 -35.00 0.20
C ILE A 30 -15.08 -35.61 -0.68
N LEU A 31 -15.85 -34.76 -1.36
CA LEU A 31 -16.94 -35.19 -2.24
C LEU A 31 -16.45 -35.62 -3.61
N THR A 32 -15.34 -35.06 -4.09
CA THR A 32 -14.76 -35.39 -5.40
C THR A 32 -13.27 -35.15 -5.38
N MET A 33 -12.49 -36.10 -5.93
CA MET A 33 -11.07 -35.94 -6.20
C MET A 33 -10.73 -36.52 -7.57
N LEU A 34 -10.26 -35.67 -8.47
CA LEU A 34 -9.69 -36.02 -9.77
C LEU A 34 -8.20 -35.71 -9.72
N GLY A 35 -7.35 -36.74 -9.78
CA GLY A 35 -5.89 -36.56 -9.76
C GLY A 35 -5.26 -36.24 -11.11
N SER A 36 -5.92 -36.66 -12.20
CA SER A 36 -5.51 -36.49 -13.59
C SER A 36 -6.74 -36.64 -14.49
N VAL A 37 -6.77 -36.02 -15.68
CA VAL A 37 -7.90 -36.16 -16.63
C VAL A 37 -8.01 -37.53 -17.27
N ASP A 38 -6.94 -38.32 -17.23
CA ASP A 38 -6.92 -39.71 -17.64
C ASP A 38 -5.87 -40.49 -16.84
N TYR A 39 -6.30 -41.52 -16.11
CA TYR A 39 -5.42 -42.35 -15.30
C TYR A 39 -4.53 -43.28 -16.14
N TYR A 40 -5.01 -43.70 -17.31
CA TYR A 40 -4.34 -44.70 -18.15
C TYR A 40 -3.48 -44.06 -19.24
N ASP A 41 -3.57 -42.75 -19.44
CA ASP A 41 -2.74 -42.02 -20.40
C ASP A 41 -1.33 -41.76 -19.85
N LYS A 42 -0.38 -42.57 -20.32
CA LYS A 42 1.03 -42.45 -19.95
C LYS A 42 1.68 -41.17 -20.49
N SER A 43 1.14 -40.54 -21.54
CA SER A 43 1.75 -39.35 -22.16
C SER A 43 1.64 -38.10 -21.29
N ILE A 44 0.71 -38.11 -20.33
CA ILE A 44 0.49 -37.03 -19.36
C ILE A 44 0.84 -37.43 -17.93
N ASP A 45 1.56 -38.54 -17.76
CA ASP A 45 1.82 -39.18 -16.45
C ASP A 45 0.52 -39.43 -15.66
N GLY A 46 -0.50 -40.01 -16.31
CA GLY A 46 -1.87 -40.07 -15.81
C GLY A 46 -2.08 -40.68 -14.41
N GLN A 47 -1.13 -41.51 -13.97
CA GLN A 47 -1.14 -42.14 -12.64
C GLN A 47 -0.67 -41.21 -11.52
N VAL A 48 -0.06 -40.07 -11.85
CA VAL A 48 0.34 -39.04 -10.88
C VAL A 48 -0.91 -38.31 -10.39
N ASN A 49 -1.20 -38.44 -9.10
CA ASN A 49 -2.28 -37.70 -8.47
C ASN A 49 -1.83 -36.26 -8.18
N VAL A 50 -2.10 -35.35 -9.11
CA VAL A 50 -1.71 -33.95 -8.96
C VAL A 50 -2.47 -33.26 -7.83
N ALA A 51 -3.65 -33.77 -7.42
CA ALA A 51 -4.42 -33.20 -6.33
C ALA A 51 -3.68 -33.20 -4.98
N ILE A 52 -2.74 -34.13 -4.80
CA ILE A 52 -1.91 -34.27 -3.59
C ILE A 52 -0.41 -34.03 -3.86
N SER A 53 -0.06 -33.64 -5.09
CA SER A 53 1.32 -33.28 -5.46
C SER A 53 1.60 -31.82 -5.14
N GLU A 54 2.86 -31.51 -4.83
CA GLU A 54 3.31 -30.13 -4.59
C GLU A 54 3.39 -29.38 -5.93
N ARG A 55 2.70 -28.24 -6.01
CA ARG A 55 2.62 -27.37 -7.19
C ARG A 55 2.56 -25.91 -6.75
N GLN A 56 3.04 -24.99 -7.59
CA GLN A 56 2.99 -23.57 -7.25
C GLN A 56 1.55 -23.04 -7.38
N PRO A 57 0.91 -22.51 -6.31
CA PRO A 57 -0.48 -22.03 -6.33
C PRO A 57 -0.64 -20.73 -7.12
N GLY A 58 0.46 -20.05 -7.42
CA GLY A 58 0.44 -18.71 -7.99
C GLY A 58 -0.34 -17.74 -7.11
N SER A 59 -1.07 -16.83 -7.75
CA SER A 59 -1.93 -15.86 -7.08
C SER A 59 -3.13 -16.44 -6.27
N SER A 60 -3.40 -17.76 -6.27
CA SER A 60 -4.46 -18.31 -5.42
C SER A 60 -4.10 -18.23 -3.94
N PHE A 61 -2.81 -18.06 -3.63
CA PHE A 61 -2.29 -17.92 -2.27
C PHE A 61 -2.57 -16.55 -1.62
N LYS A 62 -2.91 -15.52 -2.41
CA LYS A 62 -3.13 -14.14 -1.92
C LYS A 62 -4.12 -14.03 -0.74
N PRO A 63 -5.26 -14.75 -0.69
CA PRO A 63 -6.18 -14.68 0.43
C PRO A 63 -5.52 -14.97 1.79
N PHE A 64 -4.51 -15.84 1.86
CA PHE A 64 -3.75 -16.09 3.10
C PHE A 64 -2.95 -14.85 3.53
N ALA A 65 -2.31 -14.14 2.59
CA ALA A 65 -1.61 -12.90 2.89
C ALA A 65 -2.58 -11.79 3.33
N TYR A 66 -3.70 -11.63 2.62
CA TYR A 66 -4.68 -10.59 2.91
C TYR A 66 -5.39 -10.81 4.24
N VAL A 67 -5.80 -12.04 4.56
CA VAL A 67 -6.44 -12.32 5.86
C VAL A 67 -5.46 -12.10 7.02
N THR A 68 -4.17 -12.37 6.81
CA THR A 68 -3.11 -12.07 7.79
C THR A 68 -2.96 -10.56 8.00
N ALA A 69 -2.93 -9.77 6.93
CA ALA A 69 -2.90 -8.31 7.03
C ALA A 69 -4.15 -7.76 7.74
N PHE A 70 -5.33 -8.33 7.46
CA PHE A 70 -6.56 -7.96 8.15
C PHE A 70 -6.53 -8.29 9.63
N ALA A 71 -5.97 -9.44 10.00
CA ALA A 71 -5.74 -9.80 11.40
C ALA A 71 -4.79 -8.82 12.12
N LYS A 72 -3.93 -8.12 11.36
CA LYS A 72 -2.98 -7.10 11.85
C LYS A 72 -3.51 -5.66 11.74
N GLY A 73 -4.79 -5.47 11.41
CA GLY A 73 -5.45 -4.16 11.45
C GLY A 73 -5.56 -3.46 10.11
N TRP A 74 -5.10 -4.04 9.00
CA TRP A 74 -5.53 -3.58 7.68
C TRP A 74 -7.00 -3.95 7.44
N THR A 75 -7.62 -3.25 6.51
CA THR A 75 -9.04 -3.36 6.17
C THR A 75 -9.19 -3.36 4.64
N PRO A 76 -10.32 -3.81 4.09
CA PRO A 76 -10.55 -3.75 2.65
C PRO A 76 -10.45 -2.33 2.07
N ALA A 77 -10.63 -1.29 2.90
CA ALA A 77 -10.54 0.11 2.50
C ALA A 77 -9.11 0.61 2.34
N ASN A 78 -8.13 0.05 3.05
CA ASN A 78 -6.76 0.59 3.03
C ASN A 78 -6.24 0.76 1.60
N MET A 79 -5.69 1.94 1.30
CA MET A 79 -5.05 2.22 0.03
C MET A 79 -3.64 1.62 0.00
N VAL A 80 -3.28 1.01 -1.12
CA VAL A 80 -1.94 0.55 -1.47
C VAL A 80 -1.60 1.03 -2.88
N MET A 81 -0.36 1.45 -3.10
CA MET A 81 0.07 1.89 -4.44
C MET A 81 0.52 0.70 -5.28
N ASP A 82 -0.16 0.50 -6.40
CA ASP A 82 0.23 -0.33 -7.53
C ASP A 82 1.10 0.49 -8.50
N VAL A 83 2.35 0.68 -8.10
CA VAL A 83 3.39 1.41 -8.85
C VAL A 83 4.67 0.56 -8.85
N ARG A 84 5.56 0.80 -9.81
CA ARG A 84 6.84 0.09 -9.89
C ARG A 84 7.57 0.17 -8.55
N SER A 85 7.77 -0.99 -7.93
CA SER A 85 8.30 -1.09 -6.57
C SER A 85 9.47 -2.06 -6.54
N SER A 86 10.51 -1.71 -5.77
CA SER A 86 11.70 -2.53 -5.55
C SER A 86 11.74 -2.96 -4.09
N PHE A 87 11.92 -4.25 -3.85
CA PHE A 87 11.98 -4.84 -2.52
C PHE A 87 13.37 -5.40 -2.28
N ASP A 88 13.93 -5.16 -1.10
CA ASP A 88 15.22 -5.73 -0.72
C ASP A 88 15.14 -7.27 -0.63
N ASP A 89 16.12 -7.96 -1.20
CA ASP A 89 16.23 -9.42 -1.25
C ASP A 89 17.68 -9.89 -1.05
N SER A 90 18.48 -9.13 -0.29
CA SER A 90 19.88 -9.45 -0.02
C SER A 90 20.07 -10.87 0.53
N PRO A 91 21.07 -11.65 0.03
CA PRO A 91 22.15 -11.26 -0.87
C PRO A 91 21.80 -11.29 -2.37
N ASN A 92 20.56 -11.59 -2.75
CA ASN A 92 20.12 -11.56 -4.14
C ASN A 92 19.91 -10.12 -4.63
N PRO A 93 19.83 -9.91 -5.95
CA PRO A 93 19.36 -8.64 -6.50
C PRO A 93 17.95 -8.28 -5.97
N PRO A 94 17.62 -6.98 -5.85
CA PRO A 94 16.29 -6.56 -5.39
C PRO A 94 15.17 -7.20 -6.19
N TYR A 95 14.14 -7.65 -5.46
CA TYR A 95 12.95 -8.23 -6.06
C TYR A 95 12.05 -7.12 -6.62
N ILE A 96 11.77 -7.16 -7.92
CA ILE A 96 10.91 -6.20 -8.62
C ILE A 96 9.76 -6.98 -9.27
N PRO A 97 8.64 -7.20 -8.55
CA PRO A 97 7.48 -7.90 -9.11
C PRO A 97 6.81 -7.07 -10.19
N GLU A 98 6.19 -7.75 -11.17
CA GLU A 98 5.36 -7.14 -12.21
C GLU A 98 3.93 -7.66 -12.14
N ASN A 99 2.96 -6.84 -12.54
CA ASN A 99 1.58 -7.30 -12.76
C ASN A 99 1.51 -8.11 -14.06
N VAL A 100 0.52 -9.01 -14.14
CA VAL A 100 0.39 -9.97 -15.25
C VAL A 100 0.23 -9.28 -16.62
N ASP A 101 -0.36 -8.07 -16.65
CA ASP A 101 -0.54 -7.26 -17.85
C ASP A 101 0.54 -6.18 -18.05
N GLY A 102 1.55 -6.15 -17.18
CA GLY A 102 2.65 -5.17 -17.20
C GLY A 102 2.23 -3.74 -16.87
N LYS A 103 1.01 -3.51 -16.36
CA LYS A 103 0.49 -2.16 -16.08
C LYS A 103 0.47 -1.82 -14.61
N TRP A 104 0.63 -0.53 -14.33
CA TRP A 104 0.59 0.08 -13.00
C TRP A 104 -0.69 0.92 -12.85
N ARG A 105 -1.52 0.59 -11.86
CA ARG A 105 -2.83 1.24 -11.66
C ARG A 105 -2.79 2.41 -10.67
N GLY A 106 -1.66 2.65 -10.01
CA GLY A 106 -1.56 3.68 -8.98
C GLY A 106 -2.33 3.30 -7.71
N PRO A 107 -3.15 4.18 -7.14
CA PRO A 107 -3.83 3.90 -5.86
C PRO A 107 -4.92 2.83 -6.00
N LEU A 108 -4.86 1.79 -5.18
CA LEU A 108 -5.92 0.78 -5.08
C LEU A 108 -6.31 0.55 -3.62
N ARG A 109 -7.61 0.43 -3.36
CA ARG A 109 -8.08 -0.15 -2.10
C ARG A 109 -7.79 -1.66 -2.08
N LEU A 110 -7.51 -2.24 -0.91
CA LEU A 110 -7.23 -3.68 -0.79
C LEU A 110 -8.34 -4.57 -1.33
N ARG A 111 -9.61 -4.15 -1.25
CA ARG A 111 -10.74 -4.80 -1.95
C ARG A 111 -10.45 -4.99 -3.44
N ASN A 112 -10.11 -3.90 -4.11
CA ASN A 112 -9.85 -3.88 -5.55
C ASN A 112 -8.56 -4.65 -5.89
N ALA A 113 -7.49 -4.44 -5.12
CA ALA A 113 -6.21 -5.12 -5.34
C ALA A 113 -6.33 -6.65 -5.28
N LEU A 114 -7.07 -7.19 -4.30
CA LEU A 114 -7.32 -8.63 -4.22
C LEU A 114 -8.29 -9.12 -5.31
N ALA A 115 -9.34 -8.34 -5.60
CA ALA A 115 -10.35 -8.70 -6.61
C ALA A 115 -9.78 -8.74 -8.03
N TYR A 116 -8.87 -7.82 -8.39
CA TYR A 116 -8.13 -7.82 -9.65
C TYR A 116 -6.98 -8.82 -9.64
N SER A 117 -6.54 -9.24 -8.45
CA SER A 117 -5.37 -10.08 -8.24
C SER A 117 -4.08 -9.37 -8.68
N GLU A 118 -3.90 -8.10 -8.33
CA GLU A 118 -2.67 -7.36 -8.63
C GLU A 118 -1.48 -7.89 -7.82
N ASN A 119 -0.32 -7.98 -8.46
CA ASN A 119 0.86 -8.63 -7.90
C ASN A 119 1.60 -7.72 -6.93
N VAL A 120 1.87 -6.48 -7.32
CA VAL A 120 2.66 -5.57 -6.49
C VAL A 120 1.96 -5.16 -5.20
N PRO A 121 0.65 -4.81 -5.22
CA PRO A 121 -0.15 -4.70 -4.01
C PRO A 121 -0.09 -5.93 -3.10
N ALA A 122 -0.16 -7.14 -3.66
CA ALA A 122 -0.09 -8.37 -2.85
C ALA A 122 1.29 -8.53 -2.18
N VAL A 123 2.38 -8.20 -2.87
CA VAL A 123 3.73 -8.20 -2.28
C VAL A 123 3.85 -7.18 -1.15
N LYS A 124 3.28 -5.96 -1.31
CA LYS A 124 3.21 -4.96 -0.24
C LYS A 124 2.37 -5.45 0.96
N VAL A 125 1.26 -6.14 0.70
CA VAL A 125 0.44 -6.78 1.73
C VAL A 125 1.26 -7.83 2.50
N THR A 126 2.03 -8.67 1.82
CA THR A 126 2.91 -9.66 2.46
C THR A 126 4.05 -9.01 3.23
N GLN A 127 4.63 -7.92 2.72
CA GLN A 127 5.67 -7.18 3.45
C GLN A 127 5.11 -6.59 4.75
N PHE A 128 3.92 -5.98 4.71
CA PHE A 128 3.25 -5.51 5.93
C PHE A 128 2.88 -6.66 6.88
N ALA A 129 2.34 -7.75 6.32
CA ALA A 129 1.89 -8.89 7.10
C ALA A 129 3.06 -9.69 7.71
N GLY A 130 4.25 -9.67 7.11
CA GLY A 130 5.39 -10.49 7.47
C GLY A 130 5.29 -11.91 6.89
N VAL A 131 6.34 -12.38 6.22
CA VAL A 131 6.35 -13.68 5.52
C VAL A 131 6.06 -14.85 6.48
N ALA A 132 6.68 -14.85 7.66
CA ALA A 132 6.49 -15.89 8.65
C ALA A 132 5.04 -15.99 9.15
N ASP A 133 4.38 -14.84 9.39
CA ASP A 133 2.99 -14.82 9.86
C ASP A 133 2.01 -15.24 8.75
N VAL A 134 2.31 -14.92 7.50
CA VAL A 134 1.53 -15.39 6.35
C VAL A 134 1.62 -16.91 6.22
N ILE A 135 2.81 -17.49 6.36
CA ILE A 135 3.00 -18.95 6.31
C ILE A 135 2.31 -19.61 7.50
N ALA A 136 2.47 -19.07 8.72
CA ALA A 136 1.79 -19.58 9.90
C ALA A 136 0.26 -19.53 9.77
N MET A 137 -0.28 -18.46 9.18
CA MET A 137 -1.70 -18.38 8.87
C MET A 137 -2.12 -19.42 7.84
N ALA A 138 -1.34 -19.63 6.78
CA ALA A 138 -1.62 -20.66 5.77
C ALA A 138 -1.61 -22.07 6.38
N HIS A 139 -0.63 -22.38 7.25
CA HIS A 139 -0.56 -23.64 8.00
C HIS A 139 -1.77 -23.86 8.90
N ARG A 140 -2.17 -22.82 9.65
CA ARG A 140 -3.34 -22.84 10.52
C ARG A 140 -4.64 -23.07 9.74
N LEU A 141 -4.73 -22.52 8.53
CA LEU A 141 -5.92 -22.61 7.69
C LEU A 141 -6.01 -23.91 6.91
N GLY A 142 -4.91 -24.57 6.58
CA GLY A 142 -4.99 -25.87 5.90
C GLY A 142 -3.74 -26.32 5.16
N ILE A 143 -2.74 -25.48 4.95
CA ILE A 143 -1.53 -25.86 4.20
C ILE A 143 -0.65 -26.78 5.03
N THR A 144 -0.19 -27.90 4.46
CA THR A 144 0.71 -28.85 5.15
C THR A 144 2.15 -28.83 4.64
N THR A 145 2.39 -28.12 3.53
CA THR A 145 3.71 -27.90 2.92
C THR A 145 4.33 -26.61 3.47
N LEU A 146 5.27 -25.96 2.76
CA LEU A 146 5.89 -24.70 3.18
C LEU A 146 6.75 -24.79 4.47
N ASN A 147 7.40 -25.93 4.69
CA ASN A 147 8.13 -26.23 5.93
C ASN A 147 9.62 -25.88 5.92
N ARG A 148 10.11 -25.22 4.87
CA ARG A 148 11.51 -24.81 4.74
C ARG A 148 11.74 -23.46 5.42
N GLU A 149 12.18 -23.47 6.67
CA GLU A 149 12.51 -22.26 7.42
C GLU A 149 13.56 -21.41 6.69
N GLY A 150 13.36 -20.08 6.65
CA GLY A 150 14.27 -19.13 6.01
C GLY A 150 14.36 -19.23 4.48
N PHE A 151 13.58 -20.11 3.84
CA PHE A 151 13.60 -20.30 2.38
C PHE A 151 12.62 -19.39 1.64
N TYR A 152 11.46 -19.09 2.24
CA TYR A 152 10.40 -18.34 1.58
C TYR A 152 10.59 -16.83 1.78
N GLY A 153 10.40 -16.07 0.70
CA GLY A 153 10.43 -14.61 0.70
C GLY A 153 9.07 -13.99 0.33
N LEU A 154 9.08 -12.70 -0.01
CA LEU A 154 7.87 -11.96 -0.37
C LEU A 154 7.11 -12.53 -1.58
N SER A 155 7.80 -13.28 -2.44
CA SER A 155 7.22 -13.97 -3.59
C SER A 155 6.20 -15.07 -3.20
N ILE A 156 6.13 -15.48 -1.93
CA ILE A 156 5.20 -16.52 -1.47
C ILE A 156 3.74 -16.19 -1.82
N THR A 157 3.36 -14.91 -1.76
CA THR A 157 1.99 -14.47 -2.11
C THR A 157 1.67 -14.58 -3.59
N LEU A 158 2.69 -14.75 -4.43
CA LEU A 158 2.56 -14.99 -5.86
C LEU A 158 2.85 -16.46 -6.23
N GLY A 159 2.92 -17.35 -5.23
CA GLY A 159 3.18 -18.78 -5.44
C GLY A 159 4.65 -19.17 -5.43
N GLY A 160 5.53 -18.38 -4.79
CA GLY A 160 6.96 -18.71 -4.59
C GLY A 160 7.24 -19.92 -3.67
N GLY A 161 6.24 -20.76 -3.42
CA GLY A 161 6.34 -22.01 -2.67
C GLY A 161 5.26 -22.98 -3.14
N GLU A 162 5.51 -24.27 -3.03
CA GLU A 162 4.62 -25.30 -3.55
C GLU A 162 3.63 -25.79 -2.47
N VAL A 163 2.38 -26.00 -2.87
CA VAL A 163 1.29 -26.50 -2.04
C VAL A 163 0.54 -27.61 -2.76
N LYS A 164 -0.29 -28.34 -2.01
CA LYS A 164 -1.18 -29.37 -2.56
C LYS A 164 -2.54 -28.76 -2.88
N LEU A 165 -3.18 -29.21 -3.96
CA LEU A 165 -4.53 -28.75 -4.29
C LEU A 165 -5.56 -29.11 -3.22
N LEU A 166 -5.43 -30.31 -2.64
CA LEU A 166 -6.25 -30.72 -1.50
C LEU A 166 -6.15 -29.73 -0.34
N ASP A 167 -4.93 -29.29 -0.01
CA ASP A 167 -4.68 -28.37 1.11
C ASP A 167 -5.24 -26.97 0.82
N GLU A 168 -5.05 -26.47 -0.40
CA GLU A 168 -5.58 -25.17 -0.83
C GLU A 168 -7.12 -25.15 -0.75
N VAL A 169 -7.79 -26.20 -1.26
CA VAL A 169 -9.26 -26.32 -1.20
C VAL A 169 -9.74 -26.46 0.25
N TYR A 170 -9.02 -27.23 1.07
CA TYR A 170 -9.35 -27.36 2.49
C TYR A 170 -9.20 -26.03 3.24
N GLY A 171 -8.14 -25.26 2.95
CA GLY A 171 -7.97 -23.90 3.46
C GLY A 171 -9.08 -22.95 3.06
N PHE A 172 -9.54 -23.02 1.81
CA PHE A 172 -10.66 -22.21 1.33
C PHE A 172 -12.01 -22.64 1.93
N SER A 173 -12.15 -23.91 2.32
CA SER A 173 -13.34 -24.39 3.03
C SER A 173 -13.54 -23.68 4.37
N VAL A 174 -12.46 -23.25 5.02
CA VAL A 174 -12.53 -22.45 6.24
C VAL A 174 -13.18 -21.09 5.96
N PHE A 175 -12.83 -20.41 4.87
CA PHE A 175 -13.50 -19.15 4.49
C PHE A 175 -14.98 -19.38 4.16
N ALA A 176 -15.29 -20.46 3.44
CA ALA A 176 -16.65 -20.85 3.09
C ALA A 176 -17.52 -21.10 4.34
N ASN A 177 -16.91 -21.65 5.39
CA ASN A 177 -17.54 -21.96 6.68
C ASN A 177 -17.27 -20.90 7.75
N ASN A 178 -17.14 -19.63 7.35
CA ASN A 178 -17.01 -18.47 8.25
C ASN A 178 -15.93 -18.62 9.35
N GLY A 179 -14.79 -19.20 9.00
CA GLY A 179 -13.64 -19.35 9.89
C GLY A 179 -13.57 -20.66 10.68
N VAL A 180 -14.54 -21.55 10.47
CA VAL A 180 -14.58 -22.88 11.11
C VAL A 180 -13.99 -23.94 10.18
N MET A 181 -12.97 -24.64 10.65
CA MET A 181 -12.44 -25.85 10.02
C MET A 181 -13.25 -27.05 10.49
N ALA A 182 -13.74 -27.87 9.55
CA ALA A 182 -14.46 -29.11 9.83
C ALA A 182 -13.69 -30.31 9.26
N GLY A 183 -13.69 -31.44 9.95
CA GLY A 183 -13.02 -32.65 9.48
C GLY A 183 -12.79 -33.69 10.57
N GLN A 184 -11.86 -34.60 10.30
CA GLN A 184 -11.40 -35.62 11.23
C GLN A 184 -10.08 -35.21 11.91
N PRO A 185 -9.78 -35.69 13.13
CA PRO A 185 -8.51 -35.40 13.78
C PRO A 185 -7.34 -35.83 12.89
N ARG A 186 -6.39 -34.92 12.70
CA ARG A 186 -5.12 -35.25 12.05
C ARG A 186 -4.37 -36.31 12.86
N PRO A 187 -3.78 -37.36 12.26
CA PRO A 187 -3.03 -38.38 12.98
C PRO A 187 -1.94 -37.77 13.85
N PHE A 188 -1.78 -38.25 15.09
CA PHE A 188 -0.87 -37.65 16.07
C PHE A 188 0.57 -37.52 15.55
N GLN A 189 1.03 -38.51 14.79
CA GLN A 189 2.39 -38.55 14.20
C GLN A 189 2.61 -37.50 13.10
N GLU A 190 1.53 -37.00 12.49
CA GLU A 190 1.57 -35.99 11.41
C GLU A 190 1.27 -34.57 11.92
N ARG A 191 0.95 -34.41 13.21
CA ARG A 191 0.69 -33.10 13.80
C ARG A 191 1.99 -32.32 13.94
N MET A 192 2.00 -31.13 13.36
CA MET A 192 3.05 -30.15 13.54
C MET A 192 2.48 -28.93 14.27
N ALA A 193 3.24 -28.36 15.21
CA ALA A 193 2.81 -27.17 15.92
C ALA A 193 2.50 -26.03 14.93
N GLY A 194 1.43 -25.27 15.19
CA GLY A 194 0.99 -24.18 14.31
C GLY A 194 0.27 -24.61 13.03
N HIS A 195 0.26 -25.90 12.70
CA HIS A 195 -0.47 -26.42 11.54
C HIS A 195 -1.92 -26.77 11.87
N ARG A 196 -2.72 -27.03 10.82
CA ARG A 196 -4.06 -27.58 10.94
C ARG A 196 -4.07 -28.83 11.83
N GLU A 197 -5.10 -28.93 12.66
CA GLU A 197 -5.33 -30.05 13.57
C GLU A 197 -6.36 -31.05 13.05
N LEU A 198 -7.12 -30.64 12.03
CA LEU A 198 -8.09 -31.48 11.34
C LEU A 198 -7.64 -31.70 9.89
N ASP A 199 -7.99 -32.87 9.36
CA ASP A 199 -7.85 -33.23 7.96
C ASP A 199 -9.23 -33.43 7.34
N PRO A 200 -9.36 -33.24 6.01
CA PRO A 200 -10.58 -33.61 5.31
C PRO A 200 -10.83 -35.12 5.39
N ALA A 201 -12.10 -35.52 5.42
CA ALA A 201 -12.53 -36.90 5.56
C ALA A 201 -12.68 -37.58 4.18
N ALA A 202 -11.92 -38.64 3.93
CA ALA A 202 -11.97 -39.43 2.70
C ALA A 202 -12.66 -40.80 2.87
N ILE A 203 -12.62 -41.36 4.09
CA ILE A 203 -13.20 -42.65 4.44
C ILE A 203 -14.33 -42.38 5.42
N LEU A 204 -15.57 -42.72 5.04
CA LEU A 204 -16.74 -42.48 5.88
C LEU A 204 -17.09 -43.66 6.77
N LYS A 205 -16.80 -44.89 6.32
CA LYS A 205 -17.13 -46.10 7.06
C LYS A 205 -16.25 -47.26 6.61
N VAL A 206 -15.79 -48.03 7.58
CA VAL A 206 -15.05 -49.28 7.37
C VAL A 206 -15.85 -50.41 8.01
N LEU A 207 -16.12 -51.45 7.23
CA LEU A 207 -16.83 -52.65 7.68
C LEU A 207 -15.91 -53.87 7.57
N ASP A 208 -16.09 -54.84 8.46
CA ASP A 208 -15.54 -56.18 8.25
C ASP A 208 -16.40 -56.98 7.23
N SER A 209 -15.99 -58.22 6.94
CA SER A 209 -16.72 -59.10 6.01
C SER A 209 -18.10 -59.52 6.50
N ASP A 210 -18.34 -59.46 7.81
CA ASP A 210 -19.61 -59.84 8.44
C ASP A 210 -20.58 -58.64 8.55
N GLY A 211 -20.14 -57.45 8.12
CA GLY A 211 -20.91 -56.22 8.14
C GLY A 211 -20.82 -55.44 9.45
N ASN A 212 -19.94 -55.82 10.38
CA ASN A 212 -19.72 -55.06 11.62
C ASN A 212 -18.89 -53.81 11.32
N VAL A 213 -19.23 -52.71 12.01
CA VAL A 213 -18.54 -51.43 11.86
C VAL A 213 -17.20 -51.46 12.60
N ILE A 214 -16.10 -51.32 11.85
CA ILE A 214 -14.74 -51.15 12.39
C ILE A 214 -14.48 -49.69 12.72
N ASP A 215 -14.86 -48.79 11.81
CA ASP A 215 -14.70 -47.35 11.94
C ASP A 215 -15.81 -46.61 11.19
N GLU A 216 -16.23 -45.44 11.67
CA GLU A 216 -17.29 -44.64 11.05
C GLU A 216 -17.14 -43.16 11.38
N TYR A 217 -17.03 -42.35 10.32
CA TYR A 217 -17.08 -40.90 10.39
C TYR A 217 -18.54 -40.44 10.55
N LYS A 218 -18.99 -40.34 11.80
CA LYS A 218 -20.37 -39.95 12.11
C LYS A 218 -20.58 -38.44 12.12
N GLU A 219 -19.72 -37.73 12.85
CA GLU A 219 -19.84 -36.29 13.06
C GLU A 219 -18.49 -35.61 12.88
N PRO A 220 -18.41 -34.49 12.16
CA PRO A 220 -17.18 -33.75 11.99
C PRO A 220 -16.73 -33.13 13.30
N GLN A 221 -15.43 -33.18 13.58
CA GLN A 221 -14.84 -32.24 14.52
C GLN A 221 -14.83 -30.86 13.89
N LYS A 222 -15.06 -29.84 14.72
CA LYS A 222 -15.08 -28.44 14.29
C LYS A 222 -14.16 -27.62 15.16
N LYS A 223 -13.37 -26.76 14.51
CA LYS A 223 -12.46 -25.83 15.19
C LYS A 223 -12.58 -24.44 14.59
N GLU A 224 -12.84 -23.44 15.43
CA GLU A 224 -12.70 -22.04 15.02
C GLU A 224 -11.21 -21.73 14.86
N VAL A 225 -10.74 -21.71 13.61
CA VAL A 225 -9.34 -21.43 13.28
C VAL A 225 -9.16 -19.98 12.83
N LEU A 226 -10.23 -19.28 12.46
CA LEU A 226 -10.20 -17.89 12.07
C LEU A 226 -11.44 -17.18 12.63
N LYS A 227 -11.30 -15.94 13.11
CA LYS A 227 -12.45 -15.16 13.54
C LYS A 227 -13.43 -15.00 12.37
N PRO A 228 -14.74 -15.15 12.58
CA PRO A 228 -15.71 -15.11 11.49
C PRO A 228 -15.72 -13.77 10.76
N GLN A 229 -15.41 -12.65 11.44
CA GLN A 229 -15.30 -11.34 10.81
C GLN A 229 -14.17 -11.27 9.77
N LEU A 230 -13.02 -11.90 10.04
CA LEU A 230 -11.90 -11.95 9.10
C LEU A 230 -12.23 -12.81 7.88
N ALA A 231 -12.87 -13.97 8.10
CA ALA A 231 -13.37 -14.81 7.01
C ALA A 231 -14.38 -14.04 6.15
N TYR A 232 -15.27 -13.28 6.79
CA TYR A 232 -16.28 -12.49 6.09
C TYR A 232 -15.69 -11.35 5.27
N LEU A 233 -14.60 -10.70 5.72
CA LEU A 233 -13.90 -9.71 4.89
C LEU A 233 -13.38 -10.34 3.59
N ILE A 234 -12.75 -11.52 3.66
CA ILE A 234 -12.30 -12.27 2.48
C ILE A 234 -13.48 -12.65 1.59
N ASN A 235 -14.56 -13.21 2.17
CA ASN A 235 -15.77 -13.56 1.43
C ASN A 235 -16.34 -12.33 0.70
N SER A 236 -16.45 -11.20 1.41
CA SER A 236 -17.00 -9.95 0.86
C SER A 236 -16.22 -9.43 -0.34
N ILE A 237 -14.92 -9.71 -0.44
CA ILE A 237 -14.08 -9.30 -1.57
C ILE A 237 -14.16 -10.35 -2.68
N LEU A 238 -13.91 -11.62 -2.33
CA LEU A 238 -13.83 -12.71 -3.29
C LEU A 238 -15.18 -13.09 -3.89
N SER A 239 -16.31 -12.67 -3.32
CA SER A 239 -17.67 -12.83 -3.87
C SER A 239 -18.20 -11.59 -4.60
N ASP A 240 -17.47 -10.47 -4.58
CA ASP A 240 -17.88 -9.23 -5.22
C ASP A 240 -17.56 -9.26 -6.73
N ASN A 241 -18.61 -9.39 -7.56
CA ASN A 241 -18.45 -9.40 -9.01
C ASN A 241 -18.22 -7.98 -9.57
N ALA A 242 -18.73 -6.94 -8.92
CA ALA A 242 -18.49 -5.56 -9.35
C ALA A 242 -17.02 -5.17 -9.10
N ALA A 243 -16.45 -5.59 -7.96
CA ALA A 243 -15.05 -5.36 -7.68
C ALA A 243 -14.13 -6.09 -8.65
N ARG A 244 -14.48 -7.28 -9.17
CA ARG A 244 -13.60 -8.01 -10.12
C ARG A 244 -13.83 -7.64 -11.59
N SER A 245 -14.99 -7.07 -11.94
CA SER A 245 -15.41 -6.88 -13.33
C SER A 245 -14.51 -5.92 -14.12
N ALA A 246 -13.84 -4.98 -13.45
CA ALA A 246 -12.92 -4.06 -14.12
C ALA A 246 -11.70 -4.76 -14.73
N PHE A 247 -11.31 -5.93 -14.20
CA PHE A 247 -10.20 -6.72 -14.75
C PHE A 247 -10.69 -7.95 -15.54
N PHE A 248 -11.62 -8.72 -14.97
CA PHE A 248 -12.06 -9.99 -15.57
C PHE A 248 -13.31 -9.87 -16.48
N GLY A 249 -13.99 -8.73 -16.45
CA GLY A 249 -15.30 -8.54 -17.10
C GLY A 249 -16.48 -9.08 -16.27
N TRP A 250 -17.68 -8.59 -16.58
CA TRP A 250 -18.92 -8.90 -15.83
C TRP A 250 -19.39 -10.35 -15.93
N ASN A 251 -18.98 -11.07 -16.99
CA ASN A 251 -19.40 -12.44 -17.31
C ASN A 251 -18.20 -13.39 -17.37
N SER A 252 -17.19 -13.15 -16.53
CA SER A 252 -16.03 -14.03 -16.43
C SER A 252 -16.41 -15.43 -15.90
N PRO A 253 -15.60 -16.47 -16.15
CA PRO A 253 -15.80 -17.80 -15.56
C PRO A 253 -15.76 -17.84 -14.02
N LEU A 254 -15.40 -16.74 -13.35
CA LEU A 254 -15.42 -16.64 -11.89
C LEU A 254 -16.81 -16.31 -11.33
N LYS A 255 -17.78 -16.00 -12.19
CA LYS A 255 -19.17 -15.72 -11.83
C LYS A 255 -20.00 -16.98 -11.97
N LEU A 256 -20.68 -17.36 -10.89
CA LEU A 256 -21.72 -18.38 -10.92
C LEU A 256 -23.12 -17.74 -11.01
N SER A 257 -24.12 -18.58 -11.27
CA SER A 257 -25.55 -18.28 -11.18
C SER A 257 -26.03 -17.95 -9.76
N ARG A 258 -25.15 -18.05 -8.77
CA ARG A 258 -25.40 -17.84 -7.34
C ARG A 258 -24.21 -17.14 -6.66
N PRO A 259 -24.37 -16.63 -5.43
CA PRO A 259 -23.28 -16.05 -4.66
C PRO A 259 -22.16 -17.07 -4.48
N ALA A 260 -20.96 -16.72 -4.95
CA ALA A 260 -19.78 -17.57 -4.86
C ALA A 260 -18.53 -16.70 -4.76
N ALA A 261 -17.61 -17.15 -3.92
CA ALA A 261 -16.28 -16.57 -3.83
C ALA A 261 -15.32 -17.35 -4.72
N ALA A 262 -14.40 -16.68 -5.39
CA ALA A 262 -13.40 -17.36 -6.23
C ALA A 262 -12.09 -16.58 -6.31
N LYS A 263 -10.99 -17.32 -6.41
CA LYS A 263 -9.65 -16.79 -6.61
C LYS A 263 -8.90 -17.60 -7.66
N THR A 264 -8.36 -16.89 -8.65
CA THR A 264 -7.44 -17.45 -9.66
C THR A 264 -6.01 -17.55 -9.12
N GLY A 265 -5.26 -18.51 -9.64
CA GLY A 265 -3.82 -18.60 -9.47
C GLY A 265 -3.14 -18.79 -10.82
N THR A 266 -2.06 -18.05 -11.04
CA THR A 266 -1.21 -18.14 -12.23
C THR A 266 0.22 -17.96 -11.78
N THR A 267 1.08 -18.85 -12.28
CA THR A 267 2.53 -18.80 -12.08
C THR A 267 3.19 -17.99 -13.19
N THR A 268 4.31 -17.32 -12.87
CA THR A 268 5.02 -16.45 -13.82
C THR A 268 5.47 -17.19 -15.09
N ASP A 269 5.92 -18.43 -14.94
CA ASP A 269 6.37 -19.30 -16.05
C ASP A 269 5.23 -20.09 -16.72
N TRP A 270 3.97 -19.81 -16.37
CA TRP A 270 2.78 -20.53 -16.84
C TRP A 270 2.86 -22.05 -16.68
N ARG A 271 3.45 -22.56 -15.59
CA ARG A 271 3.53 -24.01 -15.32
C ARG A 271 2.25 -24.53 -14.67
N ASP A 272 1.69 -23.72 -13.79
CA ASP A 272 0.51 -24.05 -13.01
C ASP A 272 -0.55 -22.94 -13.12
N ASN A 273 -1.78 -23.36 -13.40
CA ASN A 273 -2.97 -22.52 -13.38
C ASN A 273 -4.00 -23.07 -12.42
N TRP A 274 -4.54 -22.19 -11.59
CA TRP A 274 -5.45 -22.54 -10.52
C TRP A 274 -6.72 -21.71 -10.57
N THR A 275 -7.81 -22.30 -10.09
CA THR A 275 -8.97 -21.56 -9.61
C THR A 275 -9.53 -22.30 -8.42
N VAL A 276 -9.60 -21.63 -7.28
CA VAL A 276 -10.19 -22.14 -6.06
C VAL A 276 -11.33 -21.22 -5.68
N GLY A 277 -12.51 -21.79 -5.47
CA GLY A 277 -13.71 -21.02 -5.18
C GLY A 277 -14.75 -21.86 -4.46
N TYR A 278 -15.72 -21.17 -3.88
CA TYR A 278 -16.63 -21.79 -2.93
C TYR A 278 -17.97 -21.05 -2.82
N THR A 279 -18.99 -21.83 -2.47
CA THR A 279 -20.25 -21.40 -1.86
C THR A 279 -20.24 -21.83 -0.38
N PRO A 280 -21.18 -21.37 0.46
CA PRO A 280 -21.22 -21.80 1.87
C PRO A 280 -21.32 -23.32 2.10
N ASP A 281 -21.75 -24.09 1.10
CA ASP A 281 -21.97 -25.54 1.14
C ASP A 281 -21.04 -26.36 0.23
N LEU A 282 -20.13 -25.72 -0.52
CA LEU A 282 -19.17 -26.42 -1.38
C LEU A 282 -17.92 -25.58 -1.63
N ALA A 283 -16.74 -26.11 -1.30
CA ALA A 283 -15.45 -25.57 -1.73
C ALA A 283 -14.86 -26.47 -2.81
N ALA A 284 -14.42 -25.90 -3.93
CA ALA A 284 -13.81 -26.64 -5.01
C ALA A 284 -12.62 -25.90 -5.60
N GLY A 285 -11.60 -26.65 -6.00
CA GLY A 285 -10.42 -26.13 -6.67
C GLY A 285 -10.07 -26.95 -7.89
N VAL A 286 -9.56 -26.27 -8.90
CA VAL A 286 -9.06 -26.87 -10.13
C VAL A 286 -7.62 -26.42 -10.36
N TRP A 287 -6.77 -27.38 -10.69
CA TRP A 287 -5.44 -27.16 -11.25
C TRP A 287 -5.44 -27.56 -12.73
N VAL A 288 -4.72 -26.81 -13.56
CA VAL A 288 -4.42 -27.12 -14.97
C VAL A 288 -2.94 -26.87 -15.23
N GLY A 289 -2.28 -27.83 -15.89
CA GLY A 289 -0.87 -27.74 -16.23
C GLY A 289 -0.34 -29.01 -16.88
N ASN A 290 0.97 -29.21 -16.80
CA ASN A 290 1.64 -30.42 -17.29
C ASN A 290 2.30 -31.17 -16.12
N SER A 291 2.04 -32.47 -16.02
CA SER A 291 2.54 -33.31 -14.91
C SER A 291 4.07 -33.33 -14.84
N ASN A 292 4.74 -33.26 -15.99
CA ASN A 292 6.20 -33.16 -16.11
C ASN A 292 6.77 -31.74 -15.86
N ASN A 293 5.94 -30.81 -15.37
CA ASN A 293 6.28 -29.43 -15.07
C ASN A 293 6.66 -28.57 -16.29
N GLN A 294 6.47 -29.03 -17.52
CA GLN A 294 6.71 -28.19 -18.71
C GLN A 294 5.77 -26.97 -18.73
N PRO A 295 6.26 -25.79 -19.16
CA PRO A 295 5.44 -24.59 -19.21
C PRO A 295 4.30 -24.72 -20.24
N MET A 296 3.17 -24.10 -19.94
CA MET A 296 2.11 -23.81 -20.89
C MET A 296 2.48 -22.56 -21.71
N ARG A 297 1.66 -22.22 -22.71
CA ARG A 297 1.82 -21.04 -23.57
C ARG A 297 0.73 -20.01 -23.28
N GLN A 298 1.10 -18.85 -22.74
CA GLN A 298 0.20 -17.71 -22.51
C GLN A 298 -1.13 -18.13 -21.85
N SER A 299 -1.03 -18.91 -20.78
CA SER A 299 -2.16 -19.57 -20.15
C SER A 299 -2.37 -19.00 -18.75
N TYR A 300 -3.59 -18.58 -18.43
CA TYR A 300 -3.92 -17.94 -17.15
C TYR A 300 -4.94 -18.76 -16.38
N GLY A 301 -5.00 -18.57 -15.06
CA GLY A 301 -5.94 -19.27 -14.18
C GLY A 301 -7.38 -19.00 -14.59
N SER A 302 -7.66 -17.76 -15.04
CA SER A 302 -8.96 -17.32 -15.54
C SER A 302 -9.36 -17.94 -16.89
N THR A 303 -8.42 -18.36 -17.72
CA THR A 303 -8.70 -18.93 -19.06
C THR A 303 -8.58 -20.45 -19.11
N ALA A 304 -7.79 -21.05 -18.21
CA ALA A 304 -7.55 -22.49 -18.16
C ALA A 304 -8.36 -23.19 -17.06
N ALA A 305 -8.12 -22.86 -15.79
CA ALA A 305 -8.73 -23.55 -14.65
C ALA A 305 -10.16 -23.07 -14.35
N ALA A 306 -10.41 -21.76 -14.43
CA ALA A 306 -11.70 -21.17 -14.07
C ALA A 306 -12.89 -21.71 -14.91
N PRO A 307 -12.78 -21.93 -16.22
CA PRO A 307 -13.87 -22.55 -16.99
C PRO A 307 -14.23 -23.97 -16.55
N ILE A 308 -13.25 -24.76 -16.10
CA ILE A 308 -13.51 -26.11 -15.57
C ILE A 308 -14.18 -26.01 -14.20
N TRP A 309 -13.67 -25.13 -13.33
CA TRP A 309 -14.26 -24.86 -12.02
C TRP A 309 -15.71 -24.39 -12.13
N ASN A 310 -15.98 -23.43 -13.03
CA ASN A 310 -17.31 -22.88 -13.27
C ASN A 310 -18.29 -23.98 -13.70
N ALA A 311 -17.93 -24.74 -14.73
CA ALA A 311 -18.77 -25.81 -15.26
C ALA A 311 -19.06 -26.87 -14.19
N PHE A 312 -18.06 -27.26 -13.40
CA PHE A 312 -18.24 -28.19 -12.29
C PHE A 312 -19.21 -27.64 -11.24
N MET A 313 -18.96 -26.43 -10.75
CA MET A 313 -19.76 -25.81 -9.69
C MET A 313 -21.22 -25.57 -10.13
N GLU A 314 -21.46 -25.10 -11.35
CA GLU A 314 -22.82 -24.92 -11.88
C GLU A 314 -23.59 -26.25 -11.94
N GLU A 315 -22.93 -27.32 -12.39
CA GLU A 315 -23.59 -28.62 -12.53
C GLU A 315 -23.90 -29.25 -11.17
N VAL A 316 -22.93 -29.32 -10.26
CA VAL A 316 -23.11 -30.01 -8.96
C VAL A 316 -23.97 -29.22 -7.97
N LEU A 317 -24.16 -27.92 -8.20
CA LEU A 317 -25.03 -27.07 -7.40
C LEU A 317 -26.41 -26.88 -8.05
N LYS A 318 -26.63 -27.35 -9.28
CA LYS A 318 -27.92 -27.28 -9.97
C LYS A 318 -29.03 -27.87 -9.12
N GLY A 319 -30.11 -27.12 -8.93
CA GLY A 319 -31.25 -27.54 -8.10
C GLY A 319 -31.02 -27.52 -6.58
N LYS A 320 -29.79 -27.26 -6.09
CA LYS A 320 -29.53 -27.06 -4.65
C LYS A 320 -29.95 -25.66 -4.19
N PRO A 321 -30.35 -25.49 -2.91
CA PRO A 321 -30.66 -24.18 -2.33
C PRO A 321 -29.54 -23.16 -2.56
N ILE A 322 -29.91 -21.91 -2.83
CA ILE A 322 -28.96 -20.80 -2.93
C ILE A 322 -28.70 -20.28 -1.51
N LEU A 323 -27.43 -20.33 -1.09
CA LEU A 323 -27.00 -19.84 0.21
C LEU A 323 -26.19 -18.55 0.05
N ASN A 324 -26.38 -17.62 0.99
CA ASN A 324 -25.56 -16.41 1.10
C ASN A 324 -24.47 -16.60 2.16
N PHE A 325 -23.34 -15.93 2.00
CA PHE A 325 -22.36 -15.78 3.07
C PHE A 325 -22.99 -14.99 4.22
N GLN A 326 -23.09 -15.60 5.39
CA GLN A 326 -23.72 -14.99 6.56
C GLN A 326 -22.79 -13.95 7.18
N GLU A 327 -23.27 -12.71 7.32
CA GLU A 327 -22.54 -11.64 7.99
C GLU A 327 -22.48 -11.91 9.50
N PRO A 328 -21.29 -12.02 10.10
CA PRO A 328 -21.16 -12.25 11.53
C PRO A 328 -21.46 -10.96 12.33
N PRO A 329 -21.80 -11.08 13.63
CA PRO A 329 -21.92 -9.92 14.49
C PRO A 329 -20.59 -9.17 14.60
N GLY A 330 -20.65 -7.85 14.84
CA GLY A 330 -19.46 -7.02 14.97
C GLY A 330 -18.86 -6.54 13.64
N MET A 331 -19.61 -6.62 12.54
CA MET A 331 -19.32 -5.90 11.31
C MET A 331 -20.00 -4.51 11.32
N GLU A 332 -19.40 -3.55 10.62
CA GLU A 332 -19.99 -2.24 10.35
C GLU A 332 -19.72 -1.79 8.92
N ARG A 333 -20.54 -0.88 8.39
CA ARG A 333 -20.32 -0.27 7.07
C ARG A 333 -20.11 1.24 7.23
N LYS A 334 -19.13 1.79 6.52
CA LYS A 334 -18.83 3.23 6.51
C LYS A 334 -18.62 3.71 5.08
N GLU A 335 -19.08 4.93 4.81
CA GLU A 335 -18.74 5.63 3.59
C GLU A 335 -17.27 6.10 3.67
N VAL A 336 -16.49 5.78 2.64
CA VAL A 336 -15.09 6.17 2.50
C VAL A 336 -14.85 6.83 1.14
N CYS A 337 -13.79 7.62 1.05
CA CYS A 337 -13.25 8.08 -0.23
C CYS A 337 -12.88 6.86 -1.10
N ALA A 338 -13.35 6.83 -2.35
CA ALA A 338 -13.15 5.68 -3.23
C ALA A 338 -11.68 5.41 -3.58
N VAL A 339 -10.82 6.44 -3.51
CA VAL A 339 -9.38 6.36 -3.80
C VAL A 339 -8.59 6.04 -2.53
N SER A 340 -8.67 6.89 -1.51
CA SER A 340 -7.83 6.79 -0.31
C SER A 340 -8.30 5.75 0.72
N GLY A 341 -9.57 5.37 0.68
CA GLY A 341 -10.18 4.53 1.72
C GLY A 341 -10.36 5.19 3.08
N GLN A 342 -10.02 6.47 3.21
CA GLN A 342 -10.21 7.29 4.41
C GLN A 342 -11.61 7.93 4.43
N LEU A 343 -11.97 8.61 5.54
CA LEU A 343 -13.24 9.34 5.61
C LEU A 343 -13.29 10.43 4.52
N PRO A 344 -14.38 10.53 3.74
CA PRO A 344 -14.44 11.44 2.61
C PRO A 344 -14.57 12.89 3.08
N THR A 345 -13.85 13.79 2.42
CA THR A 345 -14.04 15.25 2.54
C THR A 345 -14.98 15.75 1.45
N ARG A 346 -15.33 17.05 1.48
CA ARG A 346 -16.05 17.70 0.37
C ARG A 346 -15.30 17.69 -0.96
N TYR A 347 -13.99 17.40 -0.93
CA TYR A 347 -13.12 17.37 -2.10
C TYR A 347 -13.04 15.99 -2.76
N CYS A 348 -13.59 14.95 -2.12
CA CYS A 348 -13.61 13.61 -2.70
C CYS A 348 -14.65 13.54 -3.83
N PRO A 349 -14.26 13.31 -5.08
CA PRO A 349 -15.20 13.27 -6.21
C PRO A 349 -16.07 12.01 -6.18
N ASN A 350 -15.50 10.91 -5.66
CA ASN A 350 -16.16 9.61 -5.59
C ASN A 350 -16.06 9.04 -4.18
N LYS A 351 -17.17 8.47 -3.74
CA LYS A 351 -17.31 7.80 -2.45
C LYS A 351 -17.84 6.41 -2.65
N THR A 352 -17.57 5.54 -1.69
CA THR A 352 -18.03 4.16 -1.72
C THR A 352 -18.26 3.67 -0.31
N THR A 353 -19.20 2.73 -0.15
CA THR A 353 -19.43 2.08 1.14
C THR A 353 -18.50 0.88 1.24
N GLU A 354 -17.74 0.80 2.33
CA GLU A 354 -16.89 -0.35 2.62
C GLU A 354 -17.29 -1.01 3.94
N ILE A 355 -16.97 -2.29 4.07
CA ILE A 355 -17.23 -3.09 5.27
C ILE A 355 -15.99 -3.20 6.16
N PHE A 356 -16.21 -3.11 7.47
CA PHE A 356 -15.18 -3.11 8.50
C PHE A 356 -15.56 -4.05 9.64
N ILE A 357 -14.54 -4.56 10.32
CA ILE A 357 -14.73 -5.09 11.68
C ILE A 357 -14.96 -3.88 12.59
N LYS A 358 -15.96 -3.93 13.47
CA LYS A 358 -16.30 -2.82 14.36
C LYS A 358 -15.06 -2.30 15.09
N GLY A 359 -14.80 -1.00 14.96
CA GLY A 359 -13.63 -0.34 15.57
C GLY A 359 -12.36 -0.35 14.71
N THR A 360 -12.41 -0.87 13.48
CA THR A 360 -11.30 -0.82 12.50
C THR A 360 -11.54 0.18 11.37
N ALA A 361 -12.73 0.79 11.31
CA ALA A 361 -13.02 1.84 10.34
C ALA A 361 -12.05 3.03 10.46
N PRO A 362 -11.73 3.72 9.34
CA PRO A 362 -10.83 4.86 9.36
C PRO A 362 -11.40 6.00 10.22
N THR A 363 -10.52 6.65 10.98
CA THR A 363 -10.83 7.83 11.78
C THR A 363 -10.24 9.12 11.20
N THR A 364 -9.38 9.01 10.19
CA THR A 364 -8.75 10.14 9.51
C THR A 364 -9.51 10.49 8.23
N GLU A 365 -9.59 11.78 7.94
CA GLU A 365 -10.11 12.28 6.65
C GLU A 365 -9.14 12.02 5.50
N CYS A 366 -9.68 12.08 4.28
CA CYS A 366 -8.94 11.90 3.04
C CYS A 366 -7.83 12.95 2.90
N THR A 367 -6.59 12.47 2.81
CA THR A 367 -5.41 13.32 2.56
C THR A 367 -4.99 13.37 1.09
N ILE A 368 -5.66 12.59 0.21
CA ILE A 368 -5.33 12.53 -1.23
C ILE A 368 -5.96 13.70 -1.98
N HIS A 369 -7.24 13.99 -1.77
CA HIS A 369 -7.94 15.07 -2.47
C HIS A 369 -7.78 16.38 -1.71
N GLN A 370 -6.89 17.25 -2.19
CA GLN A 370 -6.54 18.50 -1.54
C GLN A 370 -6.93 19.68 -2.43
N ALA A 371 -7.55 20.70 -1.84
CA ALA A 371 -7.93 21.91 -2.54
C ALA A 371 -6.87 23.00 -2.39
N PHE A 372 -6.60 23.68 -3.51
CA PHE A 372 -5.67 24.79 -3.60
C PHE A 372 -6.41 26.00 -4.18
N LYS A 373 -6.15 27.18 -3.64
CA LYS A 373 -6.66 28.45 -4.19
C LYS A 373 -5.73 28.89 -5.31
N ILE A 374 -6.27 29.02 -6.52
CA ILE A 374 -5.55 29.33 -7.75
C ILE A 374 -6.03 30.68 -8.29
N ASP A 375 -5.11 31.51 -8.77
CA ASP A 375 -5.44 32.71 -9.52
C ASP A 375 -5.81 32.31 -10.96
N LYS A 376 -7.09 32.52 -11.32
CA LYS A 376 -7.65 32.16 -12.63
C LYS A 376 -6.90 32.76 -13.82
N ALA A 377 -6.25 33.92 -13.63
CA ALA A 377 -5.63 34.63 -14.74
C ALA A 377 -4.27 34.09 -15.15
N ASN A 378 -3.53 33.44 -14.23
CA ASN A 378 -2.19 32.93 -14.52
C ASN A 378 -1.96 31.49 -14.06
N GLY A 379 -2.94 30.86 -13.41
CA GLY A 379 -2.86 29.47 -12.97
C GLY A 379 -1.88 29.22 -11.81
N LYS A 380 -1.38 30.26 -11.15
CA LYS A 380 -0.49 30.18 -9.98
C LYS A 380 -1.30 30.15 -8.68
N LEU A 381 -0.67 29.80 -7.56
CA LEU A 381 -1.32 29.83 -6.24
C LEU A 381 -1.80 31.27 -5.94
N ALA A 382 -3.08 31.42 -5.60
CA ALA A 382 -3.65 32.71 -5.23
C ALA A 382 -2.99 33.25 -3.95
N THR A 383 -2.87 34.58 -3.88
CA THR A 383 -2.33 35.29 -2.73
C THR A 383 -3.41 36.18 -2.12
N ALA A 384 -3.06 36.92 -1.05
CA ALA A 384 -3.94 37.94 -0.49
C ALA A 384 -4.26 39.09 -1.47
N TYR A 385 -3.47 39.27 -2.53
CA TYR A 385 -3.70 40.29 -3.56
C TYR A 385 -4.52 39.81 -4.75
N THR A 386 -4.79 38.50 -4.85
CA THR A 386 -5.68 37.98 -5.88
C THR A 386 -7.10 38.43 -5.54
N PRO A 387 -7.76 39.24 -6.39
CA PRO A 387 -9.14 39.66 -6.15
C PRO A 387 -10.02 38.43 -5.90
N PRO A 388 -10.96 38.44 -4.93
CA PRO A 388 -11.78 37.26 -4.64
C PRO A 388 -12.52 36.72 -5.87
N GLY A 389 -12.93 37.60 -6.80
CA GLY A 389 -13.54 37.23 -8.07
C GLY A 389 -12.61 36.48 -9.04
N ASP A 390 -11.30 36.53 -8.82
CA ASP A 390 -10.26 35.89 -9.63
C ASP A 390 -9.67 34.64 -8.97
N ILE A 391 -10.08 34.32 -7.74
CA ILE A 391 -9.69 33.08 -7.07
C ILE A 391 -10.62 31.95 -7.53
N GLU A 392 -10.05 30.82 -7.93
CA GLU A 392 -10.75 29.55 -8.04
C GLU A 392 -10.19 28.53 -7.06
N GLU A 393 -11.05 27.69 -6.49
CA GLU A 393 -10.62 26.53 -5.71
C GLU A 393 -10.51 25.33 -6.66
N LYS A 394 -9.30 24.76 -6.77
CA LYS A 394 -9.03 23.59 -7.60
C LYS A 394 -8.54 22.44 -6.74
N VAL A 395 -9.15 21.27 -6.95
CA VAL A 395 -8.78 20.04 -6.23
C VAL A 395 -7.73 19.28 -7.02
N PHE A 396 -6.71 18.80 -6.33
CA PHE A 396 -5.64 17.95 -6.86
C PHE A 396 -5.54 16.65 -6.06
N GLU A 397 -5.10 15.59 -6.73
CA GLU A 397 -4.77 14.32 -6.08
C GLU A 397 -3.28 14.31 -5.72
N ILE A 398 -3.01 14.30 -4.41
CA ILE A 398 -1.67 14.33 -3.83
C ILE A 398 -1.34 12.93 -3.32
N TYR A 399 -0.56 12.19 -4.09
CA TYR A 399 -0.16 10.82 -3.78
C TYR A 399 1.15 10.76 -2.97
N PRO A 400 1.41 9.66 -2.26
CA PRO A 400 2.69 9.45 -1.57
C PRO A 400 3.90 9.53 -2.52
N PRO A 401 5.11 9.88 -2.02
CA PRO A 401 6.31 10.05 -2.86
C PRO A 401 6.67 8.83 -3.72
N GLU A 402 6.38 7.61 -3.26
CA GLU A 402 6.61 6.39 -4.03
C GLU A 402 5.84 6.34 -5.37
N ALA A 403 4.82 7.18 -5.54
CA ALA A 403 4.03 7.28 -6.76
C ALA A 403 4.50 8.36 -7.74
N ALA A 404 5.57 9.10 -7.44
CA ALA A 404 5.98 10.29 -8.22
C ALA A 404 6.20 10.00 -9.71
N ASP A 405 6.87 8.89 -10.04
CA ASP A 405 7.09 8.50 -11.43
C ASP A 405 5.77 8.16 -12.14
N TRP A 406 4.89 7.41 -11.46
CA TRP A 406 3.57 7.07 -11.98
C TRP A 406 2.69 8.31 -12.20
N VAL A 407 2.71 9.27 -11.27
CA VAL A 407 2.02 10.57 -11.37
C VAL A 407 2.48 11.34 -12.61
N ARG A 408 3.81 11.40 -12.83
CA ARG A 408 4.41 12.07 -14.00
C ARG A 408 4.05 11.36 -15.30
N GLU A 409 4.17 10.04 -15.35
CA GLU A 409 3.89 9.21 -16.53
C GLU A 409 2.43 9.26 -16.95
N ASN A 410 1.51 9.27 -15.98
CA ASN A 410 0.06 9.35 -16.23
C ASN A 410 -0.45 10.79 -16.36
N LYS A 411 0.44 11.79 -16.29
CA LYS A 411 0.11 13.22 -16.41
C LYS A 411 -0.99 13.65 -15.43
N ILE A 412 -0.97 13.10 -14.22
CA ILE A 412 -1.93 13.48 -13.17
C ILE A 412 -1.66 14.95 -12.81
N PRO A 413 -2.66 15.84 -12.89
CA PRO A 413 -2.45 17.25 -12.57
C PRO A 413 -1.88 17.42 -11.16
N GLN A 414 -0.85 18.24 -11.03
CA GLN A 414 -0.24 18.62 -9.76
C GLN A 414 -0.47 20.12 -9.50
N PRO A 415 -0.58 20.54 -8.23
CA PRO A 415 -0.78 21.95 -7.92
C PRO A 415 0.43 22.78 -8.39
N PRO A 416 0.22 24.04 -8.79
CA PRO A 416 1.33 24.94 -9.07
C PRO A 416 2.14 25.15 -7.79
N THR A 417 3.45 25.35 -7.96
CA THR A 417 4.38 25.61 -6.85
C THR A 417 4.65 27.09 -6.65
N GLU A 418 4.34 27.92 -7.65
CA GLU A 418 4.55 29.36 -7.62
C GLU A 418 3.29 30.11 -7.19
N TYR A 419 3.46 31.24 -6.51
CA TYR A 419 2.38 32.16 -6.16
C TYR A 419 2.14 33.21 -7.25
N SER A 420 0.90 33.70 -7.34
CA SER A 420 0.53 34.75 -8.28
C SER A 420 1.16 36.08 -7.88
N GLU A 421 1.90 36.66 -8.82
CA GLU A 421 2.50 37.99 -8.72
C GLU A 421 1.54 39.08 -9.26
N ARG A 422 0.35 38.71 -9.74
CA ARG A 422 -0.59 39.66 -10.36
C ARG A 422 -1.26 40.52 -9.29
N ASN A 423 -1.49 41.79 -9.63
CA ASN A 423 -1.99 42.82 -8.69
C ASN A 423 -1.07 43.04 -7.48
N ASN A 424 0.13 42.47 -7.52
CA ASN A 424 1.22 42.89 -6.67
C ASN A 424 1.67 44.28 -7.15
N PRO A 425 1.68 45.31 -6.28
CA PRO A 425 2.00 46.69 -6.66
C PRO A 425 3.47 46.91 -7.11
N ASN A 426 4.28 45.86 -7.27
CA ASN A 426 5.70 45.96 -7.60
C ASN A 426 6.10 45.08 -8.81
N PRO A 427 6.05 45.61 -10.04
CA PRO A 427 6.52 44.90 -11.23
C PRO A 427 8.06 44.90 -11.29
N THR A 428 8.67 43.72 -11.26
CA THR A 428 10.12 43.49 -11.20
C THR A 428 10.95 44.05 -12.39
N GLY A 429 10.30 44.60 -13.42
CA GLY A 429 10.93 45.14 -14.63
C GLY A 429 10.90 46.67 -14.79
N GLY A 430 10.38 47.43 -13.81
CA GLY A 430 10.32 48.89 -13.88
C GLY A 430 11.63 49.60 -13.52
N ASP A 431 11.75 50.89 -13.89
CA ASP A 431 12.84 51.80 -13.46
C ASP A 431 12.95 51.92 -11.93
N VAL A 432 11.84 51.68 -11.24
CA VAL A 432 11.72 51.62 -9.79
C VAL A 432 11.06 50.29 -9.44
N ALA A 433 11.83 49.37 -8.87
CA ALA A 433 11.37 48.01 -8.56
C ALA A 433 12.20 47.39 -7.43
N ILE A 434 11.56 46.57 -6.59
CA ILE A 434 12.27 45.61 -5.72
C ILE A 434 12.19 44.23 -6.40
N ILE A 435 13.33 43.63 -6.72
CA ILE A 435 13.42 42.33 -7.40
C ILE A 435 13.54 41.19 -6.39
N SER A 436 14.33 41.40 -5.33
CA SER A 436 14.49 40.49 -4.20
C SER A 436 14.49 41.29 -2.90
N PRO A 437 13.84 40.82 -1.82
CA PRO A 437 13.00 39.62 -1.75
C PRO A 437 11.74 39.70 -2.65
N LYS A 438 11.18 38.54 -3.01
CA LYS A 438 9.92 38.47 -3.78
C LYS A 438 8.73 38.77 -2.87
N ALA A 439 7.62 39.26 -3.43
CA ALA A 439 6.41 39.46 -2.64
C ALA A 439 5.93 38.16 -1.97
N PHE A 440 5.57 38.30 -0.70
CA PHE A 440 5.19 37.23 0.22
C PHE A 440 6.28 36.19 0.50
N SER A 441 7.54 36.46 0.15
CA SER A 441 8.62 35.62 0.67
C SER A 441 8.70 35.78 2.18
N TYR A 442 9.06 34.69 2.83
CA TYR A 442 9.46 34.71 4.23
C TYR A 442 10.94 35.10 4.28
N VAL A 443 11.29 36.00 5.19
CA VAL A 443 12.63 36.54 5.31
C VAL A 443 13.07 36.52 6.77
N THR A 444 14.35 36.33 7.01
CA THR A 444 14.95 36.26 8.34
C THR A 444 16.39 36.78 8.30
N GLN A 445 16.94 37.10 9.47
CA GLN A 445 18.32 37.56 9.66
C GLN A 445 18.66 38.77 8.76
N THR A 446 19.63 38.61 7.86
CA THR A 446 20.10 39.65 6.95
C THR A 446 19.51 39.45 5.56
N VAL A 447 18.70 40.42 5.12
CA VAL A 447 17.92 40.33 3.88
C VAL A 447 18.52 41.30 2.85
N PRO A 448 19.22 40.81 1.81
CA PRO A 448 19.67 41.66 0.72
C PRO A 448 18.48 42.12 -0.10
N ILE A 449 18.33 43.45 -0.24
CA ILE A 449 17.30 44.07 -1.06
C ILE A 449 17.94 44.44 -2.40
N VAL A 450 17.51 43.75 -3.46
CA VAL A 450 18.01 43.91 -4.82
C VAL A 450 16.90 44.48 -5.68
N GLY A 451 17.21 45.43 -6.56
CA GLY A 451 16.20 46.04 -7.42
C GLY A 451 16.74 47.12 -8.36
N ASN A 452 15.83 47.97 -8.81
CA ASN A 452 16.09 49.08 -9.72
C ASN A 452 15.70 50.40 -9.03
N ALA A 453 16.60 51.37 -9.07
CA ALA A 453 16.36 52.76 -8.70
C ALA A 453 17.08 53.65 -9.72
N LYS A 454 16.46 53.87 -10.87
CA LYS A 454 17.09 54.52 -12.03
C LYS A 454 16.13 55.40 -12.83
N GLY A 455 16.66 56.04 -13.86
CA GLY A 455 15.93 56.75 -14.89
C GLY A 455 16.12 58.27 -14.88
N ASP A 456 15.61 58.93 -15.93
CA ASP A 456 15.78 60.37 -16.13
C ASP A 456 15.25 61.20 -14.95
N GLY A 457 16.02 62.23 -14.59
CA GLY A 457 15.68 63.13 -13.49
C GLY A 457 15.88 62.55 -12.10
N PHE A 458 16.54 61.39 -11.96
CA PHE A 458 16.88 60.78 -10.67
C PHE A 458 17.67 61.73 -9.76
N GLN A 459 17.28 61.78 -8.49
CA GLN A 459 17.93 62.58 -7.46
C GLN A 459 18.51 61.70 -6.35
N PHE A 460 17.67 60.87 -5.73
CA PHE A 460 18.08 59.88 -4.73
C PHE A 460 17.02 58.80 -4.57
N PHE A 461 17.38 57.68 -3.92
CA PHE A 461 16.42 56.70 -3.42
C PHE A 461 16.61 56.42 -1.93
N GLN A 462 15.59 55.85 -1.31
CA GLN A 462 15.63 55.35 0.05
C GLN A 462 14.82 54.06 0.15
N VAL A 463 15.31 53.12 0.96
CA VAL A 463 14.59 51.89 1.28
C VAL A 463 14.11 51.96 2.72
N GLU A 464 12.83 51.66 2.91
CA GLU A 464 12.12 51.77 4.17
C GLU A 464 11.32 50.49 4.40
N PHE A 465 10.96 50.20 5.65
CA PHE A 465 10.03 49.13 5.99
C PHE A 465 8.92 49.65 6.90
N GLY A 466 7.77 49.02 6.85
CA GLY A 466 6.64 49.32 7.72
C GLY A 466 5.83 48.07 8.04
N GLU A 467 5.16 48.07 9.20
CA GLU A 467 4.37 46.93 9.68
C GLU A 467 3.04 46.80 8.92
N GLY A 468 2.72 45.58 8.51
CA GLY A 468 1.52 45.21 7.76
C GLY A 468 1.61 45.43 6.25
N LEU A 469 0.50 45.12 5.55
CA LEU A 469 0.39 45.29 4.09
C LEU A 469 0.25 46.77 3.67
N ASN A 470 -0.25 47.61 4.56
CA ASN A 470 -0.47 49.04 4.32
C ASN A 470 0.02 49.85 5.53
N PRO A 471 1.34 49.99 5.72
CA PRO A 471 1.89 50.67 6.88
C PRO A 471 1.50 52.15 6.90
N THR A 472 1.10 52.66 8.06
CA THR A 472 0.88 54.10 8.29
C THR A 472 2.16 54.82 8.73
N GLY A 473 3.20 54.08 9.09
CA GLY A 473 4.52 54.57 9.45
C GLY A 473 5.62 53.76 8.77
N TRP A 474 6.68 54.44 8.36
CA TRP A 474 7.83 53.88 7.64
C TRP A 474 9.12 54.16 8.41
N THR A 475 9.97 53.15 8.51
CA THR A 475 11.28 53.23 9.15
C THR A 475 12.36 53.03 8.09
N PRO A 476 13.29 53.99 7.92
CA PRO A 476 14.43 53.82 7.03
C PRO A 476 15.28 52.62 7.41
N ILE A 477 15.63 51.78 6.42
CA ILE A 477 16.58 50.68 6.61
C ILE A 477 18.02 51.22 6.60
N GLY A 478 18.27 52.23 5.78
CA GLY A 478 19.57 52.88 5.59
C GLY A 478 19.45 54.36 5.19
N PRO A 479 20.57 55.02 4.89
CA PRO A 479 20.58 56.40 4.42
C PRO A 479 19.96 56.52 3.02
N SER A 480 19.70 57.74 2.58
CA SER A 480 19.37 57.99 1.17
C SER A 480 20.61 57.84 0.30
N HIS A 481 20.43 57.25 -0.88
CA HIS A 481 21.50 56.97 -1.84
C HIS A 481 21.32 57.83 -3.09
N SER A 482 22.38 58.50 -3.55
CA SER A 482 22.34 59.41 -4.71
C SER A 482 22.89 58.81 -6.00
N ASN A 483 23.27 57.54 -5.99
CA ASN A 483 23.64 56.77 -7.17
C ASN A 483 22.42 56.03 -7.73
N GLN A 484 22.37 55.86 -9.05
CA GLN A 484 21.39 54.98 -9.68
C GLN A 484 21.79 53.52 -9.51
N VAL A 485 20.81 52.63 -9.44
CA VAL A 485 20.98 51.17 -9.33
C VAL A 485 20.13 50.48 -10.39
N ASP A 486 20.73 49.53 -11.11
CA ASP A 486 20.06 48.71 -12.11
C ASP A 486 20.36 47.23 -11.84
N ASN A 487 19.34 46.46 -11.51
CA ASN A 487 19.41 45.06 -11.10
C ASN A 487 20.54 44.79 -10.07
N GLY A 488 20.65 45.68 -9.10
CA GLY A 488 21.74 45.70 -8.12
C GLY A 488 21.23 45.82 -6.69
N GLN A 489 22.14 45.73 -5.73
CA GLN A 489 21.80 45.88 -4.32
C GLN A 489 21.36 47.32 -4.03
N LEU A 490 20.14 47.48 -3.53
CA LEU A 490 19.58 48.75 -3.08
C LEU A 490 19.91 49.00 -1.61
N GLU A 491 19.77 47.96 -0.77
CA GLU A 491 20.07 48.05 0.66
C GLU A 491 20.24 46.64 1.27
N THR A 492 20.72 46.55 2.50
CA THR A 492 20.67 45.32 3.31
C THR A 492 19.84 45.55 4.56
N TRP A 493 18.79 44.74 4.75
CA TRP A 493 17.91 44.85 5.91
C TRP A 493 18.28 43.83 6.98
N ASP A 494 18.67 44.31 8.16
CA ASP A 494 18.84 43.49 9.35
C ASP A 494 17.50 43.36 10.10
N THR A 495 16.92 42.16 10.06
CA THR A 495 15.64 41.84 10.71
C THR A 495 15.80 41.35 12.15
N SER A 496 17.03 41.20 12.66
CA SER A 496 17.28 40.63 13.99
C SER A 496 16.52 41.36 15.12
N GLY A 497 16.43 42.69 15.04
CA GLY A 497 15.68 43.54 15.97
C GLY A 497 14.19 43.77 15.63
N ILE A 498 13.70 43.27 14.50
CA ILE A 498 12.34 43.50 14.01
C ILE A 498 11.40 42.40 14.53
N LYS A 499 10.19 42.72 14.99
CA LYS A 499 9.25 41.69 15.46
C LYS A 499 8.83 40.76 14.31
N ASP A 500 8.39 39.56 14.64
CA ASP A 500 7.83 38.64 13.66
C ASP A 500 6.46 39.14 13.21
N GLY A 501 6.18 38.97 11.92
CA GLY A 501 4.92 39.43 11.34
C GLY A 501 5.05 39.82 9.88
N LEU A 502 3.94 40.28 9.34
CA LEU A 502 3.86 40.78 7.98
C LEU A 502 4.38 42.21 7.93
N TYR A 503 5.34 42.48 7.05
CA TYR A 503 5.90 43.80 6.79
C TYR A 503 5.80 44.13 5.31
N SER A 504 5.88 45.41 4.99
CA SER A 504 6.10 45.88 3.63
C SER A 504 7.46 46.55 3.55
N LEU A 505 8.28 46.13 2.59
CA LEU A 505 9.48 46.86 2.16
C LEU A 505 9.07 47.87 1.10
N GLN A 506 9.46 49.13 1.25
CA GLN A 506 9.20 50.19 0.28
C GLN A 506 10.50 50.76 -0.26
N LEU A 507 10.57 50.90 -1.56
CA LEU A 507 11.58 51.70 -2.24
C LEU A 507 10.92 53.00 -2.68
N SER A 508 11.44 54.12 -2.18
CA SER A 508 11.04 55.48 -2.53
C SER A 508 12.14 56.11 -3.39
N VAL A 509 11.84 56.44 -4.64
CA VAL A 509 12.80 57.08 -5.58
C VAL A 509 12.31 58.48 -5.92
N MET A 510 13.15 59.50 -5.69
CA MET A 510 12.87 60.89 -6.06
C MET A 510 13.35 61.15 -7.49
N ARG A 511 12.43 61.53 -8.38
CA ARG A 511 12.71 61.91 -9.77
C ARG A 511 11.96 63.19 -10.14
N ASN A 512 12.64 64.16 -10.73
CA ASN A 512 12.04 65.43 -11.19
C ASN A 512 11.17 66.12 -10.11
N GLY A 513 11.58 66.05 -8.83
CA GLY A 513 10.84 66.61 -7.70
C GLY A 513 9.62 65.80 -7.22
N ASN A 514 9.37 64.61 -7.77
CA ASN A 514 8.28 63.72 -7.37
C ASN A 514 8.80 62.37 -6.88
N PHE A 515 8.13 61.79 -5.88
CA PHE A 515 8.42 60.42 -5.43
C PHE A 515 7.65 59.39 -6.24
N GLN A 516 8.37 58.40 -6.74
CA GLN A 516 7.82 57.12 -7.19
C GLN A 516 8.11 56.07 -6.12
N ARG A 517 7.08 55.31 -5.72
CA ARG A 517 7.17 54.31 -4.65
C ARG A 517 6.71 52.95 -5.13
N VAL A 518 7.43 51.91 -4.73
CA VAL A 518 7.01 50.51 -4.87
C VAL A 518 7.15 49.80 -3.55
N SER A 519 6.24 48.87 -3.27
CA SER A 519 6.26 48.11 -2.03
C SER A 519 6.15 46.61 -2.28
N VAL A 520 6.89 45.82 -1.50
CA VAL A 520 6.86 44.36 -1.49
C VAL A 520 6.49 43.87 -0.11
N PRO A 521 5.39 43.12 0.07
CA PRO A 521 5.14 42.47 1.34
C PRO A 521 6.14 41.35 1.55
N VAL A 522 6.60 41.18 2.77
CA VAL A 522 7.40 40.04 3.21
C VAL A 522 6.95 39.65 4.61
N THR A 523 7.05 38.37 4.94
CA THR A 523 6.82 37.93 6.32
C THR A 523 8.18 37.85 6.98
N VAL A 524 8.43 38.69 7.99
CA VAL A 524 9.57 38.51 8.89
C VAL A 524 9.20 37.38 9.82
N ASP A 525 9.93 36.28 9.73
CA ASP A 525 9.70 35.09 10.52
C ASP A 525 11.05 34.63 11.07
N LYS A 526 11.23 34.78 12.37
CA LYS A 526 12.49 34.48 13.08
C LYS A 526 12.30 33.34 14.08
N ILE A 527 11.06 33.00 14.37
CA ILE A 527 10.72 31.84 15.18
C ILE A 527 11.10 30.61 14.35
N THR A 528 12.00 29.81 14.91
CA THR A 528 12.37 28.54 14.30
C THR A 528 11.23 27.54 14.45
N PRO A 529 11.03 26.63 13.48
CA PRO A 529 10.02 25.60 13.57
C PRO A 529 10.28 24.70 14.77
N THR A 530 9.24 24.12 15.35
CA THR A 530 9.40 23.05 16.34
C THR A 530 9.48 21.70 15.64
N VAL A 531 10.33 20.80 16.13
CA VAL A 531 10.39 19.44 15.60
C VAL A 531 10.80 18.44 16.67
N LYS A 532 10.09 17.32 16.73
CA LYS A 532 10.45 16.15 17.52
C LYS A 532 10.29 14.88 16.70
N ILE A 533 11.18 13.92 16.89
CA ILE A 533 10.94 12.56 16.42
C ILE A 533 9.79 11.98 17.25
N ALA A 534 8.65 11.73 16.59
CA ALA A 534 7.48 11.10 17.19
C ALA A 534 7.61 9.58 17.22
N TYR A 535 8.32 9.03 16.22
CA TYR A 535 8.66 7.62 16.12
C TYR A 535 9.93 7.47 15.26
N PRO A 536 10.89 6.61 15.58
CA PRO A 536 10.92 5.62 16.68
C PRO A 536 11.09 6.23 18.08
N TYR A 537 10.89 5.44 19.13
CA TYR A 537 11.13 5.85 20.51
C TYR A 537 12.61 5.74 20.90
N ASN A 538 13.05 6.56 21.86
CA ASN A 538 14.43 6.52 22.33
C ASN A 538 14.76 5.19 23.01
N ASN A 539 15.90 4.61 22.63
CA ASN A 539 16.38 3.27 22.94
C ASN A 539 15.49 2.12 22.45
N GLU A 540 14.56 2.37 21.51
CA GLU A 540 13.77 1.30 20.90
C GLU A 540 14.71 0.33 20.15
N ALA A 541 14.48 -0.96 20.37
CA ALA A 541 15.25 -2.03 19.75
C ALA A 541 14.49 -2.59 18.56
N PHE A 542 15.11 -2.53 17.39
CA PHE A 542 14.63 -3.13 16.16
C PHE A 542 15.41 -4.40 15.90
N THR A 543 14.70 -5.50 15.69
CA THR A 543 15.34 -6.78 15.39
C THR A 543 15.41 -6.95 13.89
N LEU A 544 16.62 -6.95 13.35
CA LEU A 544 16.91 -7.34 11.98
C LEU A 544 16.83 -8.87 11.92
N GLN A 545 15.76 -9.35 11.32
CA GLN A 545 15.62 -10.77 11.01
C GLN A 545 16.27 -11.02 9.65
N PRO A 546 17.21 -11.98 9.54
CA PRO A 546 17.74 -12.40 8.25
C PRO A 546 16.58 -12.79 7.31
N GLY A 547 16.47 -12.12 6.16
CA GLY A 547 15.44 -12.42 5.15
C GLY A 547 14.07 -11.77 5.35
N ASN A 548 13.89 -10.82 6.29
CA ASN A 548 12.64 -10.05 6.44
C ASN A 548 12.92 -8.54 6.33
N PRO A 549 12.54 -7.87 5.21
CA PRO A 549 12.75 -6.45 5.04
C PRO A 549 11.74 -5.67 5.92
N ALA A 550 12.09 -5.47 7.18
CA ALA A 550 11.44 -4.49 8.03
C ALA A 550 11.82 -3.08 7.54
N ASN A 551 10.90 -2.13 7.64
CA ASN A 551 11.20 -0.73 7.40
C ASN A 551 11.26 0.00 8.73
N LEU A 552 12.31 0.79 8.91
CA LEU A 552 12.37 1.81 9.94
C LEU A 552 11.51 2.99 9.49
N ARG A 553 10.33 3.13 10.09
CA ARG A 553 9.54 4.37 9.99
C ARG A 553 10.20 5.43 10.84
N ILE A 554 10.46 6.58 10.25
CA ILE A 554 10.85 7.77 11.00
C ILE A 554 9.74 8.80 10.78
N GLN A 555 9.05 9.15 11.84
CA GLN A 555 8.03 10.18 11.86
C GLN A 555 8.51 11.33 12.74
N ALA A 556 8.35 12.54 12.23
CA ALA A 556 8.52 13.74 13.01
C ALA A 556 7.18 14.46 13.16
N ASP A 557 6.92 14.97 14.36
CA ASP A 557 5.94 16.02 14.55
C ASP A 557 6.70 17.33 14.42
N ALA A 558 6.43 18.05 13.33
CA ALA A 558 6.98 19.37 13.09
C ALA A 558 5.86 20.37 12.88
N THR A 559 5.96 21.52 13.53
CA THR A 559 5.01 22.62 13.38
C THR A 559 5.74 23.93 13.44
N ASP A 560 5.25 24.90 12.68
CA ASP A 560 5.80 26.23 12.60
C ASP A 560 4.69 27.27 12.83
N ASN A 561 5.03 28.46 13.32
CA ASN A 561 4.09 29.56 13.53
C ASN A 561 3.59 30.18 12.22
N ALA A 562 4.35 30.06 11.14
CA ALA A 562 4.03 30.67 9.86
C ALA A 562 3.84 29.63 8.76
N ARG A 563 4.92 28.99 8.29
CA ARG A 563 4.86 28.01 7.21
C ARG A 563 6.08 27.08 7.21
N MET A 564 5.81 25.79 7.38
CA MET A 564 6.79 24.73 7.11
C MET A 564 7.20 24.70 5.63
N ASP A 565 8.50 24.56 5.33
CA ASP A 565 9.03 24.21 4.00
C ASP A 565 9.17 22.69 3.87
N ARG A 566 9.97 22.09 4.75
CA ARG A 566 10.21 20.64 4.77
C ARG A 566 10.77 20.15 6.10
N VAL A 567 10.71 18.84 6.29
CA VAL A 567 11.43 18.12 7.34
C VAL A 567 12.41 17.18 6.69
N GLU A 568 13.68 17.37 7.00
CA GLU A 568 14.78 16.50 6.59
C GLU A 568 15.08 15.50 7.72
N PHE A 569 15.31 14.23 7.36
CA PHE A 569 15.58 13.18 8.32
C PHE A 569 17.02 12.70 8.16
N TYR A 570 17.71 12.56 9.29
CA TYR A 570 19.11 12.18 9.34
C TYR A 570 19.28 10.91 10.17
N LEU A 571 20.17 10.05 9.70
CA LEU A 571 20.56 8.80 10.33
C LEU A 571 22.08 8.75 10.38
N ASN A 572 22.66 8.63 11.57
CA ASN A 572 24.11 8.65 11.80
C ASN A 572 24.81 9.86 11.13
N GLY A 573 24.14 11.02 11.13
CA GLY A 573 24.64 12.26 10.54
C GLY A 573 24.48 12.36 9.01
N LYS A 574 23.92 11.35 8.33
CA LYS A 574 23.66 11.37 6.89
C LYS A 574 22.18 11.65 6.61
N LEU A 575 21.89 12.55 5.65
CA LEU A 575 20.54 12.79 5.14
C LEU A 575 20.00 11.50 4.49
N VAL A 576 18.84 11.03 4.94
CA VAL A 576 18.21 9.78 4.49
C VAL A 576 16.86 9.99 3.82
N GLY A 577 16.26 11.17 3.96
CA GLY A 577 15.05 11.55 3.23
C GLY A 577 14.52 12.91 3.67
N MET A 578 13.53 13.41 2.97
CA MET A 578 12.81 14.62 3.34
C MET A 578 11.31 14.47 3.10
N SER A 579 10.52 15.28 3.80
CA SER A 579 9.06 15.36 3.65
C SER A 579 8.62 16.82 3.64
N THR A 580 7.88 17.25 2.63
CA THR A 580 7.41 18.65 2.47
C THR A 580 5.96 18.85 2.93
N VAL A 581 5.25 17.77 3.27
CA VAL A 581 3.83 17.79 3.63
C VAL A 581 3.58 16.89 4.85
N ALA A 582 2.82 17.40 5.82
CA ALA A 582 2.44 16.63 7.00
C ALA A 582 1.46 15.47 6.64
N PRO A 583 1.50 14.32 7.34
CA PRO A 583 2.40 13.99 8.45
C PRO A 583 3.82 13.74 7.96
N TYR A 584 4.80 14.41 8.56
CA TYR A 584 6.21 14.33 8.13
C TYR A 584 6.79 12.98 8.51
N ASN A 585 6.94 12.10 7.53
CA ASN A 585 7.53 10.80 7.75
C ASN A 585 8.29 10.32 6.52
N ILE A 586 9.25 9.44 6.78
CA ILE A 586 9.93 8.64 5.77
C ILE A 586 9.96 7.18 6.20
N MET A 587 10.09 6.31 5.21
CA MET A 587 10.31 4.88 5.42
C MET A 587 11.68 4.54 4.86
N LEU A 588 12.51 3.92 5.69
CA LEU A 588 13.83 3.43 5.29
C LEU A 588 13.88 1.92 5.48
N PRO A 589 14.56 1.17 4.59
CA PRO A 589 14.85 -0.23 4.89
C PRO A 589 15.64 -0.32 6.20
N LEU A 590 15.19 -1.15 7.14
CA LEU A 590 15.84 -1.32 8.46
C LEU A 590 17.25 -1.89 8.35
N ALA A 591 17.60 -2.52 7.23
CA ALA A 591 18.96 -2.99 6.93
C ALA A 591 19.92 -1.85 6.55
N SER A 592 19.42 -0.76 5.96
CA SER A 592 20.25 0.36 5.48
C SER A 592 21.16 1.01 6.53
N PRO A 593 20.77 1.16 7.81
CA PRO A 593 21.64 1.66 8.87
C PRO A 593 22.78 0.70 9.25
N GLY A 594 22.62 -0.62 9.08
CA GLY A 594 23.48 -1.66 9.66
C GLY A 594 23.06 -2.12 11.06
N LEU A 595 23.82 -3.06 11.66
CA LEU A 595 23.64 -3.46 13.06
C LEU A 595 24.31 -2.47 14.01
N GLY A 596 23.77 -2.32 15.21
CA GLY A 596 24.35 -1.51 16.28
C GLY A 596 23.41 -0.42 16.79
N VAL A 597 23.98 0.62 17.40
CA VAL A 597 23.22 1.78 17.86
C VAL A 597 23.27 2.85 16.77
N HIS A 598 22.11 3.35 16.36
CA HIS A 598 22.00 4.39 15.34
C HIS A 598 21.34 5.62 15.94
N SER A 599 21.86 6.80 15.58
CA SER A 599 21.28 8.08 15.99
C SER A 599 20.39 8.63 14.88
N ILE A 600 19.17 9.02 15.23
CA ILE A 600 18.18 9.60 14.34
C ILE A 600 17.83 10.99 14.85
N TYR A 601 17.76 11.96 13.94
CA TYR A 601 17.16 13.24 14.21
C TYR A 601 16.50 13.79 12.95
N ALA A 602 15.66 14.80 13.13
CA ALA A 602 15.08 15.56 12.04
C ALA A 602 15.56 17.01 12.10
N ILE A 603 15.70 17.64 10.95
CA ILE A 603 15.83 19.09 10.80
C ILE A 603 14.54 19.57 10.14
N ALA A 604 13.75 20.34 10.87
CA ALA A 604 12.62 21.06 10.28
C ALA A 604 13.13 22.40 9.74
N LEU A 605 12.72 22.72 8.52
CA LEU A 605 12.96 24.01 7.87
C LEU A 605 11.60 24.67 7.61
N ASP A 606 11.49 25.94 7.94
CA ASP A 606 10.36 26.78 7.55
C ASP A 606 10.64 27.47 6.20
N ALA A 607 9.65 28.20 5.71
CA ALA A 607 9.73 28.92 4.45
C ALA A 607 10.66 30.15 4.49
N ALA A 608 11.04 30.64 5.68
CA ALA A 608 12.02 31.72 5.88
C ALA A 608 13.46 31.19 5.85
N GLY A 609 13.62 29.87 5.92
CA GLY A 609 14.90 29.20 6.04
C GLY A 609 15.39 29.09 7.48
N ASN A 610 14.57 29.40 8.50
CA ASN A 610 14.94 29.03 9.85
C ASN A 610 14.82 27.52 10.01
N GLN A 611 15.68 26.98 10.87
CA GLN A 611 15.77 25.55 11.06
C GLN A 611 15.91 25.19 12.53
N THR A 612 15.28 24.09 12.91
CA THR A 612 15.48 23.45 14.20
C THR A 612 15.90 22.02 14.00
N LYS A 613 16.97 21.61 14.69
CA LYS A 613 17.35 20.21 14.83
C LYS A 613 16.61 19.61 16.03
N SER A 614 15.90 18.50 15.84
CA SER A 614 15.27 17.76 16.93
C SER A 614 16.31 17.18 17.89
N ALA A 615 15.87 16.80 19.09
CA ALA A 615 16.66 15.90 19.93
C ALA A 615 16.98 14.59 19.17
N GLU A 616 18.15 14.03 19.44
CA GLU A 616 18.56 12.74 18.87
C GLU A 616 17.85 11.59 19.58
N VAL A 617 17.24 10.71 18.79
CA VAL A 617 16.69 9.44 19.21
C VAL A 617 17.68 8.35 18.86
N LYS A 618 18.15 7.60 19.86
CA LYS A 618 19.00 6.43 19.63
C LYS A 618 18.12 5.21 19.47
N ILE A 619 18.32 4.46 18.40
CA ILE A 619 17.72 3.14 18.24
C ILE A 619 18.80 2.08 18.27
N ARG A 620 18.43 0.85 18.63
CA ARG A 620 19.34 -0.28 18.56
C ARG A 620 18.84 -1.28 17.53
N ILE A 621 19.63 -1.54 16.51
CA ILE A 621 19.36 -2.57 15.54
C ILE A 621 20.19 -3.79 15.91
N ILE A 622 19.52 -4.86 16.30
CA ILE A 622 20.14 -6.12 16.71
C ILE A 622 19.82 -7.21 15.70
N LEU A 623 20.77 -8.11 15.47
CA LEU A 623 20.49 -9.32 14.72
C LEU A 623 19.69 -10.26 15.63
N GLU A 624 18.64 -10.88 15.11
CA GLU A 624 17.98 -11.95 15.84
C GLU A 624 18.99 -13.06 16.15
N GLN A 625 19.22 -13.34 17.44
CA GLN A 625 20.05 -14.46 17.85
C GLN A 625 19.26 -15.75 17.60
N PRO A 626 19.83 -16.76 16.93
CA PRO A 626 19.17 -18.05 16.80
C PRO A 626 18.91 -18.59 18.21
N LYS A 627 17.65 -18.95 18.51
CA LYS A 627 17.32 -19.65 19.76
C LYS A 627 18.29 -20.83 19.94
N PRO A 628 18.91 -21.01 21.11
CA PRO A 628 19.75 -22.17 21.34
C PRO A 628 18.91 -23.42 21.07
N LYS A 629 19.39 -24.27 20.14
CA LYS A 629 18.83 -25.61 19.95
C LYS A 629 18.82 -26.26 21.32
N SER A 630 17.64 -26.64 21.82
CA SER A 630 17.60 -27.46 23.02
C SER A 630 18.42 -28.70 22.74
N SER A 631 19.49 -28.89 23.50
CA SER A 631 20.28 -30.11 23.45
C SER A 631 19.34 -31.24 23.85
N ARG A 632 18.88 -32.01 22.86
CA ARG A 632 18.39 -33.37 23.13
C ARG A 632 19.55 -34.10 23.78
N GLN A 633 19.46 -34.30 25.09
CA GLN A 633 20.23 -35.33 25.77
C GLN A 633 19.90 -36.64 25.06
N LEU A 634 20.88 -37.17 24.34
CA LEU A 634 20.91 -38.58 23.97
C LEU A 634 21.04 -39.34 25.29
N SER A 635 19.97 -40.03 25.68
CA SER A 635 20.06 -41.07 26.69
C SER A 635 20.98 -42.17 26.16
N PRO A 636 21.97 -42.64 26.94
CA PRO A 636 22.75 -43.79 26.55
C PRO A 636 21.86 -45.02 26.56
N SER A 637 22.02 -45.85 25.54
CA SER A 637 21.50 -47.20 25.47
C SER A 637 21.88 -48.01 26.72
N ALA A 638 20.87 -48.57 27.37
CA ALA A 638 20.95 -49.77 28.20
C ALA A 638 19.64 -50.55 28.04
#